data_AF-A0A970KZD7-F1
#
_entry.id   AF-A0A970KZD7-F1
#
_cell.length_a   1.000
_cell.length_b   1.000
_cell.length_c   1.000
_cell.angle_alpha   90.00
_cell.angle_beta   90.00
_cell.angle_gamma   90.00
#
_symmetry.space_group_name_H-M   'P 1'
#
loop_
_entity.id
_entity.type
_entity.pdbx_description
1 polymer ?
#
loop_
_entity_poly.entity_id
_entity_poly.type
_entity_poly.pdbx_seq_one_letter_code
_entity_poly.pdbx_strand_id
1 'polypeptide(L)'
;MKNITYRIVTFLLCVIILAGVFPLVATAADNEPAPITEDTVFHARPVRDNAYVVSAEKYNAYESEHFQILWGNKNNSVITQKWLEGNAEILESCWRLFIEEMGMSPPSLCTRKSGDQQTHYKVNLIVMGTGIAGYESGWAFGGIDSEGYAYMMCDVNALTPSPQTWVTPHEFGHCVHFAQNYNCWGSSPYLGPWYEAIANWFREQYLYSDYYTSNQFYRTDLSPLYLRSISLTAANGRAYYEAWPIFQYLMENPDNLEGYGKGFVVKLLQTGGASGYIYKMIEDLAEAELSETLGYFAAHMATLDFKNHKNYLAKMKSLVASGEFFWQQFYTMLEPVTGRENVYTVPTERAPQQAGYVITPLTITGDEIAVTLNGLIKEDGAAWRACIVTVTDDGTYYSKLFGDGETMTVSTEGVKEAYLTVAATPDLGKYVKYTIPTWNNASSEESIPFSKKPRYPYEVTITGAEPSPRTITRSNRGDPHPNGGGFVASTAKVDEKAYVGPNAMVLGNAMVRGNVRIEGNAVVMGNAVVKGNATISGYAIVTGNARVADNAYIGDYAIVSGNAKISDNAKVIESAYVYGNYGISENATAKGLALCLGSGSLSGQAVADGDFYDDSGAKINKGTVCGYLSATNNAYIRKRKQEKGLYLGYTFDVDGGLIANEIYSSTCARVFGAKWISDGMNGVYSFDGSFQYISLDASVLYTDNLQIKMSVLWDGGDVGGNVFYFGGNGAYMYFTPSGEGGVAELVLSDGEKMQRIASDKALVEGEWIEVIITLCDGVGALTIGDKRVACSELSVSLADIKSKIDATDAYYLGRGEADDSYFAGSLDYIKFYFDNAATVDLTPLAAVDTGEGVDTDTADTSDENSENKDNSTLIIVLLAMSIVVLALVAIALYMFVLKEKRKDNSENSSEDKQ
;
A
#
# COMPACT_ATOMS: atom_id res chain seq x y z
N MET A 1 56.22 -35.12 -48.78
CA MET A 1 56.66 -35.79 -47.52
C MET A 1 57.01 -34.71 -46.50
N LYS A 2 56.67 -34.95 -45.22
CA LYS A 2 56.69 -34.02 -44.06
C LYS A 2 55.42 -33.17 -43.86
N ASN A 3 54.30 -33.85 -43.57
CA ASN A 3 53.26 -33.37 -42.64
C ASN A 3 52.29 -34.50 -42.22
N ILE A 4 52.82 -35.70 -41.99
CA ILE A 4 52.08 -36.88 -41.50
C ILE A 4 53.00 -37.64 -40.53
N THR A 5 53.31 -37.04 -39.38
CA THR A 5 53.94 -37.77 -38.25
C THR A 5 53.57 -37.18 -36.88
N TYR A 6 53.07 -35.94 -36.81
CA TYR A 6 52.67 -35.31 -35.53
C TYR A 6 51.18 -35.44 -35.17
N ARG A 7 50.36 -36.12 -35.99
CA ARG A 7 48.92 -36.35 -35.71
C ARG A 7 48.54 -37.79 -35.36
N ILE A 8 49.50 -38.72 -35.30
CA ILE A 8 49.24 -40.12 -34.93
C ILE A 8 49.71 -40.44 -33.49
N VAL A 9 50.62 -39.66 -32.91
CA VAL A 9 51.13 -39.90 -31.54
C VAL A 9 50.22 -39.28 -30.46
N THR A 10 49.46 -38.23 -30.76
CA THR A 10 48.50 -37.64 -29.80
C THR A 10 47.13 -38.35 -29.80
N PHE A 11 46.80 -39.13 -30.84
CA PHE A 11 45.52 -39.85 -30.91
C PHE A 11 45.57 -41.25 -30.26
N LEU A 12 46.78 -41.82 -30.05
CA LEU A 12 46.97 -43.14 -29.43
C LEU A 12 47.28 -43.11 -27.93
N LEU A 13 47.47 -41.93 -27.34
CA LEU A 13 47.60 -41.76 -25.88
C LEU A 13 46.25 -41.43 -25.19
N CYS A 14 45.20 -41.13 -25.97
CA CYS A 14 43.84 -40.91 -25.44
C CYS A 14 42.95 -42.17 -25.45
N VAL A 15 43.45 -43.34 -25.89
CA VAL A 15 42.65 -44.59 -26.00
C VAL A 15 43.09 -45.68 -25.01
N ILE A 16 44.13 -45.45 -24.18
CA ILE A 16 44.61 -46.42 -23.16
C ILE A 16 44.61 -45.82 -21.74
N ILE A 17 43.70 -44.90 -21.46
CA ILE A 17 43.23 -44.58 -20.08
C ILE A 17 41.70 -44.58 -20.09
N LEU A 18 41.12 -45.62 -20.71
CA LEU A 18 39.67 -45.86 -20.80
C LEU A 18 39.31 -47.34 -20.62
N ALA A 19 40.23 -48.12 -20.05
CA ALA A 19 40.01 -49.52 -19.71
C ALA A 19 40.86 -49.90 -18.48
N GLY A 20 40.30 -49.68 -17.29
CA GLY A 20 40.93 -50.11 -16.03
C GLY A 20 40.53 -49.22 -14.87
N VAL A 21 39.62 -49.72 -14.05
CA VAL A 21 39.09 -49.11 -12.83
C VAL A 21 38.14 -47.94 -13.08
N PHE A 22 36.97 -48.25 -13.65
CA PHE A 22 35.76 -47.66 -13.07
C PHE A 22 35.65 -48.28 -11.66
N PRO A 23 35.72 -47.51 -10.56
CA PRO A 23 34.85 -47.90 -9.48
C PRO A 23 33.45 -47.97 -10.10
N LEU A 24 32.68 -48.98 -9.75
CA LEU A 24 31.23 -48.82 -9.78
C LEU A 24 30.98 -47.51 -9.03
N VAL A 25 30.83 -46.39 -9.75
CA VAL A 25 29.94 -45.36 -9.30
C VAL A 25 28.64 -46.12 -9.31
N ALA A 26 28.26 -46.63 -8.15
CA ALA A 26 26.87 -46.91 -7.91
C ALA A 26 26.18 -45.65 -8.41
N THR A 27 25.47 -45.76 -9.53
CA THR A 27 24.25 -44.97 -9.71
C THR A 27 23.64 -44.97 -8.32
N ALA A 28 23.56 -43.81 -7.66
CA ALA A 28 22.68 -43.69 -6.52
C ALA A 28 21.38 -44.28 -7.06
N ALA A 29 21.01 -45.47 -6.57
CA ALA A 29 19.70 -45.97 -6.83
C ALA A 29 18.82 -44.83 -6.35
N ASP A 30 17.97 -44.31 -7.23
CA ASP A 30 16.83 -43.54 -6.79
C ASP A 30 16.04 -44.51 -5.91
N ASN A 31 16.42 -44.57 -4.62
CA ASN A 31 15.71 -45.35 -3.63
C ASN A 31 14.41 -44.59 -3.45
N GLU A 32 13.37 -45.06 -4.12
CA GLU A 32 12.04 -44.54 -3.89
C GLU A 32 11.75 -44.59 -2.37
N PRO A 33 11.18 -43.52 -1.80
CA PRO A 33 10.81 -43.49 -0.39
C PRO A 33 9.95 -44.70 -0.04
N ALA A 34 10.20 -45.31 1.11
CA ALA A 34 9.39 -46.43 1.58
C ALA A 34 7.90 -46.00 1.68
N PRO A 35 6.96 -46.78 1.13
CA PRO A 35 5.54 -46.47 1.26
C PRO A 35 5.03 -46.80 2.67
N ILE A 36 4.01 -46.09 3.13
CA ILE A 36 3.25 -46.48 4.32
C ILE A 36 2.35 -47.67 3.97
N THR A 37 2.40 -48.71 4.79
CA THR A 37 1.53 -49.90 4.76
C THR A 37 0.95 -50.14 6.15
N GLU A 38 -0.01 -51.06 6.28
CA GLU A 38 -0.58 -51.45 7.58
C GLU A 38 0.47 -51.98 8.58
N ASP A 39 1.61 -52.48 8.08
CA ASP A 39 2.71 -53.02 8.89
C ASP A 39 3.83 -51.99 9.16
N THR A 40 3.68 -50.73 8.74
CA THR A 40 4.71 -49.70 8.93
C THR A 40 4.91 -49.41 10.41
N VAL A 41 6.17 -49.52 10.87
CA VAL A 41 6.56 -49.19 12.24
C VAL A 41 7.17 -47.79 12.28
N PHE A 42 6.60 -46.89 13.09
CA PHE A 42 7.13 -45.55 13.33
C PHE A 42 8.04 -45.55 14.55
N HIS A 43 9.34 -45.31 14.32
CA HIS A 43 10.35 -45.32 15.37
C HIS A 43 10.44 -43.96 16.10
N ALA A 44 10.58 -43.98 17.42
CA ALA A 44 10.94 -42.79 18.19
C ALA A 44 12.40 -42.40 17.94
N ARG A 45 12.69 -41.10 17.85
CA ARG A 45 14.05 -40.57 17.70
C ARG A 45 14.22 -39.23 18.45
N PRO A 46 15.44 -38.90 18.91
CA PRO A 46 15.70 -37.57 19.46
C PRO A 46 15.60 -36.48 18.39
N VAL A 47 15.27 -35.26 18.79
CA VAL A 47 15.46 -34.06 17.94
C VAL A 47 16.90 -33.58 18.09
N ARG A 48 17.58 -33.34 16.97
CA ARG A 48 18.96 -32.83 16.96
C ARG A 48 19.06 -31.52 16.20
N ASP A 49 19.33 -30.45 16.90
CA ASP A 49 19.52 -29.13 16.30
C ASP A 49 20.85 -28.55 16.77
N ASN A 50 21.95 -28.80 16.03
CA ASN A 50 23.34 -28.35 16.18
C ASN A 50 23.89 -28.03 17.60
N ALA A 51 23.24 -27.16 18.37
CA ALA A 51 23.51 -26.84 19.76
C ALA A 51 22.74 -27.69 20.82
N TYR A 52 21.64 -28.35 20.46
CA TYR A 52 20.72 -29.02 21.39
C TYR A 52 20.33 -30.43 20.92
N VAL A 53 20.18 -31.34 21.89
CA VAL A 53 19.64 -32.68 21.67
C VAL A 53 18.54 -32.92 22.69
N VAL A 54 17.30 -33.02 22.21
CA VAL A 54 16.11 -33.28 23.02
C VAL A 54 15.70 -34.74 22.81
N SER A 55 15.67 -35.52 23.89
CA SER A 55 15.39 -36.95 23.85
C SER A 55 14.65 -37.43 25.09
N ALA A 56 13.93 -38.54 24.96
CA ALA A 56 13.29 -39.26 26.06
C ALA A 56 14.29 -39.79 27.12
N GLU A 57 15.58 -39.90 26.78
CA GLU A 57 16.63 -40.29 27.74
C GLU A 57 16.99 -39.15 28.71
N LYS A 58 16.83 -37.90 28.26
CA LYS A 58 17.18 -36.69 29.05
C LYS A 58 15.96 -36.02 29.68
N TYR A 59 14.81 -36.19 29.06
CA TYR A 59 13.57 -35.50 29.36
C TYR A 59 12.41 -36.48 29.38
N ASN A 60 11.22 -35.98 29.66
CA ASN A 60 10.02 -36.81 29.70
C ASN A 60 9.46 -36.98 28.29
N ALA A 61 8.81 -38.10 28.04
CA ALA A 61 8.22 -38.43 26.75
C ALA A 61 6.82 -39.07 26.90
N TYR A 62 5.98 -38.80 25.91
CA TYR A 62 4.70 -39.45 25.68
C TYR A 62 4.60 -39.76 24.20
N GLU A 63 4.08 -40.92 23.83
CA GLU A 63 4.01 -41.37 22.44
C GLU A 63 2.58 -41.74 22.06
N SER A 64 2.21 -41.39 20.84
CA SER A 64 1.07 -41.95 20.11
C SER A 64 1.59 -42.77 18.92
N GLU A 65 0.74 -43.13 17.95
CA GLU A 65 1.15 -43.92 16.80
C GLU A 65 2.19 -43.20 15.93
N HIS A 66 1.91 -41.94 15.56
CA HIS A 66 2.73 -41.17 14.63
C HIS A 66 3.56 -40.08 15.31
N PHE A 67 3.36 -39.79 16.60
CA PHE A 67 3.98 -38.66 17.28
C PHE A 67 4.69 -39.03 18.59
N GLN A 68 5.71 -38.23 18.93
CA GLN A 68 6.37 -38.23 20.24
C GLN A 68 6.36 -36.81 20.81
N ILE A 69 5.80 -36.65 22.02
CA ILE A 69 5.75 -35.38 22.76
C ILE A 69 6.86 -35.38 23.81
N LEU A 70 7.75 -34.40 23.77
CA LEU A 70 8.92 -34.27 24.65
C LEU A 70 8.78 -33.01 25.52
N TRP A 71 8.93 -33.14 26.85
CA TRP A 71 8.88 -32.00 27.77
C TRP A 71 9.93 -32.10 28.90
N GLY A 72 10.38 -30.94 29.38
CA GLY A 72 11.46 -30.82 30.35
C GLY A 72 11.08 -31.25 31.77
N ASN A 73 12.07 -31.25 32.65
CA ASN A 73 11.98 -31.80 34.01
C ASN A 73 11.51 -30.78 35.05
N LYS A 74 11.15 -29.55 34.64
CA LYS A 74 10.61 -28.54 35.54
C LYS A 74 9.15 -28.92 35.86
N ASN A 75 8.81 -28.99 37.14
CA ASN A 75 7.43 -29.20 37.56
C ASN A 75 6.50 -28.18 36.88
N ASN A 76 5.51 -28.70 36.15
CA ASN A 76 4.52 -27.91 35.44
C ASN A 76 3.14 -28.54 35.68
N SER A 77 2.24 -27.81 36.36
CA SER A 77 0.91 -28.31 36.70
C SER A 77 -0.04 -28.40 35.51
N VAL A 78 0.32 -27.82 34.35
CA VAL A 78 -0.48 -27.89 33.12
C VAL A 78 -0.31 -29.26 32.46
N ILE A 79 0.89 -29.82 32.51
CA ILE A 79 1.20 -31.11 31.86
C ILE A 79 0.68 -32.24 32.74
N THR A 80 -0.46 -32.77 32.34
CA THR A 80 -1.12 -33.93 32.95
C THR A 80 -1.28 -35.03 31.91
N GLN A 81 -1.54 -36.27 32.34
CA GLN A 81 -1.80 -37.38 31.43
C GLN A 81 -2.91 -37.04 30.42
N LYS A 82 -4.03 -36.48 30.89
CA LYS A 82 -5.14 -36.04 30.03
C LYS A 82 -4.72 -34.96 29.02
N TRP A 83 -3.81 -34.07 29.42
CA TRP A 83 -3.31 -33.02 28.55
C TRP A 83 -2.42 -33.61 27.43
N LEU A 84 -1.59 -34.60 27.74
CA LEU A 84 -0.75 -35.30 26.78
C LEU A 84 -1.61 -36.11 25.79
N GLU A 85 -2.54 -36.89 26.30
CA GLU A 85 -3.51 -37.67 25.51
C GLU A 85 -4.30 -36.76 24.57
N GLY A 86 -4.83 -35.63 25.06
CA GLY A 86 -5.63 -34.72 24.24
C GLY A 86 -4.82 -34.01 23.15
N ASN A 87 -3.57 -33.61 23.39
CA ASN A 87 -2.73 -33.02 22.34
C ASN A 87 -2.30 -34.07 21.31
N ALA A 88 -2.02 -35.30 21.74
CA ALA A 88 -1.74 -36.41 20.83
C ALA A 88 -2.95 -36.74 19.96
N GLU A 89 -4.17 -36.76 20.53
CA GLU A 89 -5.40 -36.99 19.77
C GLU A 89 -5.64 -35.93 18.68
N ILE A 90 -5.33 -34.67 18.96
CA ILE A 90 -5.37 -33.60 17.94
C ILE A 90 -4.39 -33.90 16.81
N LEU A 91 -3.13 -34.22 17.12
CA LEU A 91 -2.11 -34.53 16.12
C LEU A 91 -2.46 -35.75 15.27
N GLU A 92 -2.94 -36.83 15.90
CA GLU A 92 -3.40 -38.04 15.19
C GLU A 92 -4.61 -37.75 14.29
N SER A 93 -5.47 -36.82 14.69
CA SER A 93 -6.56 -36.35 13.84
C SER A 93 -6.07 -35.57 12.63
N CYS A 94 -5.07 -34.70 12.83
CA CYS A 94 -4.42 -34.01 11.71
C CYS A 94 -3.68 -35.00 10.79
N TRP A 95 -3.08 -36.07 11.32
CA TRP A 95 -2.45 -37.11 10.50
C TRP A 95 -3.47 -37.78 9.57
N ARG A 96 -4.60 -38.26 10.13
CA ARG A 96 -5.68 -38.85 9.32
C ARG A 96 -6.17 -37.90 8.24
N LEU A 97 -6.42 -36.64 8.61
CA LEU A 97 -6.91 -35.64 7.67
C LEU A 97 -5.89 -35.32 6.57
N PHE A 98 -4.66 -34.94 6.93
CA PHE A 98 -3.69 -34.42 5.98
C PHE A 98 -3.02 -35.52 5.14
N ILE A 99 -2.74 -36.67 5.74
CA ILE A 99 -2.00 -37.74 5.08
C ILE A 99 -2.97 -38.71 4.42
N GLU A 100 -3.91 -39.27 5.18
CA GLU A 100 -4.78 -40.35 4.70
C GLU A 100 -5.92 -39.83 3.81
N GLU A 101 -6.60 -38.75 4.21
CA GLU A 101 -7.77 -38.24 3.49
C GLU A 101 -7.43 -37.24 2.36
N MET A 102 -6.36 -36.46 2.53
CA MET A 102 -5.90 -35.47 1.54
C MET A 102 -4.78 -36.00 0.63
N GLY A 103 -4.04 -37.04 1.04
CA GLY A 103 -2.99 -37.66 0.21
C GLY A 103 -1.66 -36.90 0.20
N MET A 104 -1.35 -36.13 1.25
CA MET A 104 -0.04 -35.50 1.40
C MET A 104 1.04 -36.54 1.69
N SER A 105 2.29 -36.26 1.28
CA SER A 105 3.43 -37.08 1.69
C SER A 105 3.63 -36.99 3.22
N PRO A 106 3.83 -38.12 3.92
CA PRO A 106 3.96 -38.15 5.38
C PRO A 106 5.32 -37.57 5.83
N PRO A 107 5.35 -36.73 6.88
CA PRO A 107 6.59 -36.17 7.42
C PRO A 107 7.37 -37.13 8.33
N SER A 108 7.33 -38.42 8.02
CA SER A 108 7.99 -39.49 8.79
C SER A 108 9.35 -39.90 8.24
N LEU A 109 9.72 -39.46 7.04
CA LEU A 109 11.00 -39.76 6.40
C LEU A 109 11.90 -38.52 6.41
N CYS A 110 13.18 -38.71 6.13
CA CYS A 110 14.11 -37.59 6.03
C CYS A 110 13.71 -36.68 4.86
N THR A 111 13.62 -35.38 5.09
CA THR A 111 13.34 -34.35 4.08
C THR A 111 14.57 -34.00 3.22
N ARG A 112 15.64 -34.80 3.29
CA ARG A 112 16.80 -34.69 2.40
C ARG A 112 16.90 -35.98 1.58
N LYS A 113 16.96 -35.85 0.25
CA LYS A 113 17.11 -37.01 -0.66
C LYS A 113 18.30 -37.92 -0.33
N SER A 114 19.38 -37.36 0.21
CA SER A 114 20.58 -38.11 0.61
C SER A 114 20.49 -38.75 2.00
N GLY A 115 19.44 -38.47 2.76
CA GLY A 115 19.19 -39.03 4.09
C GLY A 115 18.50 -40.39 4.04
N ASP A 116 18.06 -40.86 5.21
CA ASP A 116 17.33 -42.13 5.32
C ASP A 116 15.92 -41.98 4.73
N GLN A 117 15.68 -42.70 3.64
CA GLN A 117 14.42 -42.75 2.91
C GLN A 117 13.65 -44.05 3.15
N GLN A 118 14.05 -44.86 4.14
CA GLN A 118 13.53 -46.21 4.35
C GLN A 118 12.93 -46.38 5.75
N THR A 119 13.49 -45.72 6.77
CA THR A 119 13.00 -45.83 8.14
C THR A 119 11.99 -44.72 8.45
N HIS A 120 10.76 -45.10 8.79
CA HIS A 120 9.75 -44.17 9.26
C HIS A 120 9.97 -43.82 10.74
N TYR A 121 9.99 -42.52 11.04
CA TYR A 121 10.08 -42.00 12.40
C TYR A 121 8.81 -41.24 12.80
N LYS A 122 8.55 -41.23 14.11
CA LYS A 122 7.51 -40.39 14.71
C LYS A 122 7.90 -38.91 14.57
N VAL A 123 6.90 -38.05 14.36
CA VAL A 123 7.10 -36.59 14.36
C VAL A 123 7.18 -36.09 15.81
N ASN A 124 8.22 -35.32 16.10
CA ASN A 124 8.48 -34.83 17.44
C ASN A 124 7.77 -33.48 17.71
N LEU A 125 7.07 -33.39 18.84
CA LEU A 125 6.57 -32.15 19.44
C LEU A 125 7.37 -31.83 20.71
N ILE A 126 8.16 -30.76 20.69
CA ILE A 126 8.89 -30.24 21.85
C ILE A 126 8.01 -29.23 22.60
N VAL A 127 7.79 -29.45 23.90
CA VAL A 127 7.01 -28.52 24.74
C VAL A 127 7.94 -27.51 25.43
N MET A 128 7.97 -26.28 24.93
CA MET A 128 8.79 -25.19 25.46
C MET A 128 8.29 -24.70 26.83
N GLY A 129 9.15 -23.99 27.58
CA GLY A 129 8.79 -23.44 28.90
C GLY A 129 8.79 -24.47 30.04
N THR A 130 9.21 -25.71 29.77
CA THR A 130 9.15 -26.87 30.68
C THR A 130 10.51 -27.26 31.26
N GLY A 131 11.56 -26.45 31.05
CA GLY A 131 12.91 -26.72 31.56
C GLY A 131 13.77 -27.58 30.64
N ILE A 132 13.50 -27.56 29.33
CA ILE A 132 14.43 -28.07 28.31
C ILE A 132 15.45 -26.96 28.03
N ALA A 133 16.75 -27.29 28.16
CA ALA A 133 17.82 -26.32 27.88
C ALA A 133 17.81 -25.91 26.41
N GLY A 134 17.86 -24.60 26.13
CA GLY A 134 17.77 -24.00 24.79
C GLY A 134 16.35 -23.70 24.31
N TYR A 135 15.32 -24.17 25.03
CA TYR A 135 13.91 -24.00 24.70
C TYR A 135 13.11 -23.51 25.93
N GLU A 136 13.69 -22.56 26.66
CA GLU A 136 13.13 -22.03 27.91
C GLU A 136 11.91 -21.12 27.70
N SER A 137 11.77 -20.51 26.53
CA SER A 137 10.66 -19.62 26.16
C SER A 137 10.48 -19.52 24.65
N GLY A 138 9.26 -19.28 24.19
CA GLY A 138 8.91 -19.11 22.77
C GLY A 138 7.39 -19.05 22.61
N TRP A 139 6.88 -19.17 21.38
CA TRP A 139 5.45 -19.38 21.13
C TRP A 139 5.19 -20.71 20.43
N ALA A 140 5.43 -20.79 19.13
CA ALA A 140 5.32 -22.02 18.36
C ALA A 140 6.16 -21.91 17.07
N PHE A 141 6.67 -23.04 16.59
CA PHE A 141 7.49 -23.11 15.40
C PHE A 141 7.58 -24.54 14.84
N GLY A 142 7.52 -24.68 13.52
CA GLY A 142 7.81 -25.90 12.77
C GLY A 142 9.17 -25.81 12.08
N GLY A 143 9.99 -26.85 12.19
CA GLY A 143 11.35 -26.85 11.64
C GLY A 143 11.79 -28.21 11.10
N ILE A 144 12.98 -28.21 10.49
CA ILE A 144 13.72 -29.40 10.09
C ILE A 144 14.98 -29.44 10.93
N ASP A 145 15.24 -30.57 11.56
CA ASP A 145 16.41 -30.73 12.40
C ASP A 145 17.70 -30.94 11.58
N SER A 146 18.86 -30.97 12.24
CA SER A 146 20.17 -31.08 11.61
C SER A 146 20.35 -32.36 10.76
N GLU A 147 19.60 -33.43 11.07
CA GLU A 147 19.60 -34.70 10.35
C GLU A 147 18.56 -34.72 9.20
N GLY A 148 17.73 -33.70 9.08
CA GLY A 148 16.75 -33.57 8.01
C GLY A 148 15.37 -34.11 8.36
N TYR A 149 14.98 -34.18 9.63
CA TYR A 149 13.63 -34.62 10.02
C TYR A 149 12.78 -33.45 10.48
N ALA A 150 11.52 -33.42 10.06
CA ALA A 150 10.56 -32.44 10.50
C ALA A 150 10.24 -32.62 11.99
N TYR A 151 10.09 -31.51 12.70
CA TYR A 151 9.66 -31.47 14.09
C TYR A 151 8.94 -30.14 14.36
N MET A 152 8.22 -30.10 15.47
CA MET A 152 7.50 -28.92 15.93
C MET A 152 7.85 -28.61 17.37
N MET A 153 7.77 -27.34 17.73
CA MET A 153 7.94 -26.85 19.09
C MET A 153 6.81 -25.90 19.43
N CYS A 154 6.23 -26.05 20.62
CA CYS A 154 5.15 -25.17 21.09
C CYS A 154 5.32 -24.88 22.58
N ASP A 155 5.05 -23.64 22.99
CA ASP A 155 4.94 -23.27 24.39
C ASP A 155 3.80 -24.05 25.04
N VAL A 156 4.00 -24.44 26.29
CA VAL A 156 2.98 -25.19 27.05
C VAL A 156 1.62 -24.49 27.05
N ASN A 157 1.56 -23.16 26.95
CA ASN A 157 0.30 -22.40 26.90
C ASN A 157 -0.29 -22.27 25.49
N ALA A 158 0.48 -22.54 24.44
CA ALA A 158 -0.02 -22.62 23.07
C ALA A 158 -0.76 -23.94 22.79
N LEU A 159 -0.47 -24.96 23.62
CA LEU A 159 -1.03 -26.30 23.55
C LEU A 159 -2.19 -26.45 24.53
N THR A 160 -3.41 -26.37 24.04
CA THR A 160 -4.63 -26.55 24.82
C THR A 160 -5.51 -27.60 24.13
N PRO A 161 -5.77 -28.76 24.73
CA PRO A 161 -6.63 -29.78 24.12
C PRO A 161 -8.12 -29.55 24.42
N SER A 162 -8.45 -28.67 25.36
CA SER A 162 -9.83 -28.28 25.67
C SER A 162 -9.88 -26.84 26.20
N PRO A 163 -10.42 -25.86 25.43
CA PRO A 163 -10.83 -26.00 24.01
C PRO A 163 -9.64 -26.46 23.15
N GLN A 164 -9.92 -27.16 22.04
CA GLN A 164 -8.87 -27.64 21.13
C GLN A 164 -8.11 -26.45 20.52
N THR A 165 -6.78 -26.56 20.50
CA THR A 165 -5.89 -25.53 19.96
C THR A 165 -5.86 -25.55 18.43
N TRP A 166 -5.64 -24.37 17.86
CA TRP A 166 -5.43 -24.13 16.44
C TRP A 166 -3.94 -24.06 16.07
N VAL A 167 -3.05 -24.01 17.08
CA VAL A 167 -1.59 -23.90 16.89
C VAL A 167 -1.03 -25.23 16.39
N THR A 168 -1.41 -26.35 17.00
CA THR A 168 -0.88 -27.67 16.64
C THR A 168 -1.16 -28.06 15.18
N PRO A 169 -2.38 -27.87 14.64
CA PRO A 169 -2.63 -28.09 13.21
C PRO A 169 -1.78 -27.21 12.29
N HIS A 170 -1.52 -25.95 12.67
CA HIS A 170 -0.66 -25.03 11.91
C HIS A 170 0.78 -25.53 11.83
N GLU A 171 1.39 -25.79 12.99
CA GLU A 171 2.79 -26.22 13.06
C GLU A 171 3.00 -27.60 12.44
N PHE A 172 2.03 -28.52 12.59
CA PHE A 172 2.08 -29.79 11.89
C PHE A 172 1.93 -29.61 10.37
N GLY A 173 1.13 -28.64 9.92
CA GLY A 173 1.05 -28.24 8.51
C GLY A 173 2.41 -27.87 7.92
N HIS A 174 3.27 -27.17 8.68
CA HIS A 174 4.66 -26.93 8.28
C HIS A 174 5.46 -28.23 8.12
N CYS A 175 5.35 -29.16 9.08
CA CYS A 175 6.00 -30.47 8.97
C CYS A 175 5.57 -31.22 7.70
N VAL A 176 4.26 -31.24 7.40
CA VAL A 176 3.71 -31.85 6.19
C VAL A 176 4.23 -31.13 4.94
N HIS A 177 4.29 -29.80 4.93
CA HIS A 177 4.85 -29.03 3.82
C HIS A 177 6.30 -29.42 3.53
N PHE A 178 7.15 -29.57 4.55
CA PHE A 178 8.54 -30.02 4.35
C PHE A 178 8.67 -31.39 3.69
N ALA A 179 7.68 -32.26 3.86
CA ALA A 179 7.66 -33.62 3.32
C ALA A 179 7.26 -33.68 1.84
N GLN A 180 6.71 -32.62 1.27
CA GLN A 180 6.20 -32.64 -0.11
C GLN A 180 7.36 -32.61 -1.11
N ASN A 181 7.83 -33.78 -1.54
CA ASN A 181 8.90 -33.95 -2.54
C ASN A 181 10.17 -33.13 -2.23
N TYR A 182 10.53 -33.03 -0.95
CA TYR A 182 11.69 -32.26 -0.48
C TYR A 182 11.62 -30.77 -0.84
N ASN A 183 10.42 -30.27 -1.11
CA ASN A 183 10.14 -28.92 -1.59
C ASN A 183 9.56 -28.08 -0.46
N CYS A 184 10.44 -27.39 0.27
CA CYS A 184 10.00 -26.37 1.21
C CYS A 184 10.04 -25.00 0.53
N TRP A 185 8.89 -24.33 0.47
CA TRP A 185 8.82 -22.98 -0.07
C TRP A 185 9.52 -21.94 0.82
N GLY A 186 9.76 -22.22 2.10
CA GLY A 186 10.32 -21.27 3.06
C GLY A 186 11.67 -20.68 2.66
N SER A 187 12.53 -21.42 1.94
CA SER A 187 13.81 -20.91 1.42
C SER A 187 13.70 -20.20 0.06
N SER A 188 12.55 -20.28 -0.61
CA SER A 188 12.32 -19.61 -1.88
C SER A 188 12.06 -18.12 -1.65
N PRO A 189 12.71 -17.21 -2.40
CA PRO A 189 12.41 -15.79 -2.27
C PRO A 189 10.95 -15.49 -2.65
N TYR A 190 10.34 -16.19 -3.60
CA TYR A 190 9.01 -15.84 -4.12
C TYR A 190 7.88 -16.75 -3.63
N LEU A 191 8.20 -17.97 -3.20
CA LEU A 191 7.23 -18.86 -2.57
C LEU A 191 7.28 -18.78 -1.03
N GLY A 192 8.40 -18.34 -0.46
CA GLY A 192 8.55 -18.12 0.98
C GLY A 192 7.43 -17.27 1.60
N PRO A 193 6.99 -16.15 0.99
CA PRO A 193 5.87 -15.37 1.52
C PRO A 193 4.57 -16.16 1.72
N TRP A 194 4.40 -17.29 1.03
CA TRP A 194 3.22 -18.16 1.13
C TRP A 194 3.37 -19.28 2.17
N TYR A 195 4.56 -19.42 2.75
CA TYR A 195 4.89 -20.48 3.71
C TYR A 195 3.91 -20.53 4.87
N GLU A 196 3.63 -19.38 5.47
CA GLU A 196 2.68 -19.28 6.59
C GLU A 196 1.22 -19.38 6.14
N ALA A 197 0.88 -18.87 4.95
CA ALA A 197 -0.46 -19.06 4.37
C ALA A 197 -0.81 -20.53 4.15
N ILE A 198 0.16 -21.36 3.73
CA ILE A 198 -0.03 -22.80 3.56
C ILE A 198 -0.28 -23.50 4.90
N ALA A 199 0.47 -23.15 5.96
CA ALA A 199 0.23 -23.71 7.29
C ALA A 199 -1.12 -23.27 7.87
N ASN A 200 -1.49 -22.01 7.67
CA ASN A 200 -2.83 -21.51 8.00
C ASN A 200 -3.92 -22.25 7.22
N TRP A 201 -3.69 -22.57 5.94
CA TRP A 201 -4.60 -23.38 5.13
C TRP A 201 -4.77 -24.79 5.70
N PHE A 202 -3.69 -25.48 6.09
CA PHE A 202 -3.77 -26.79 6.77
C PHE A 202 -4.57 -26.70 8.06
N ARG A 203 -4.31 -25.67 8.87
CA ARG A 203 -5.11 -25.42 10.06
C ARG A 203 -6.59 -25.21 9.72
N GLU A 204 -6.92 -24.39 8.72
CA GLU A 204 -8.32 -24.25 8.28
C GLU A 204 -8.90 -25.59 7.85
N GLN A 205 -8.11 -26.48 7.22
CA GLN A 205 -8.57 -27.84 6.90
C GLN A 205 -9.03 -28.60 8.14
N TYR A 206 -8.26 -28.51 9.22
CA TYR A 206 -8.62 -29.11 10.50
C TYR A 206 -9.85 -28.45 11.13
N LEU A 207 -9.91 -27.12 11.17
CA LEU A 207 -11.01 -26.37 11.81
C LEU A 207 -12.37 -26.62 11.16
N TYR A 208 -12.42 -26.91 9.86
CA TYR A 208 -13.68 -27.26 9.18
C TYR A 208 -14.01 -28.77 9.23
N SER A 209 -13.06 -29.62 9.62
CA SER A 209 -13.24 -31.08 9.62
C SER A 209 -14.11 -31.59 10.78
N ASP A 210 -14.61 -32.82 10.66
CA ASP A 210 -15.35 -33.50 11.73
C ASP A 210 -14.51 -33.79 12.99
N TYR A 211 -13.18 -33.66 12.89
CA TYR A 211 -12.27 -33.85 14.02
C TYR A 211 -12.20 -32.65 14.97
N TYR A 212 -12.62 -31.46 14.52
CA TYR A 212 -12.68 -30.26 15.36
C TYR A 212 -14.03 -30.17 16.06
N THR A 213 -14.03 -30.39 17.37
CA THR A 213 -15.24 -30.52 18.20
C THR A 213 -15.44 -29.35 19.17
N SER A 214 -14.51 -28.38 19.17
CA SER A 214 -14.60 -27.20 20.04
C SER A 214 -15.73 -26.26 19.61
N ASN A 215 -16.65 -25.99 20.55
CA ASN A 215 -17.77 -25.07 20.33
C ASN A 215 -17.44 -23.58 20.59
N GLN A 216 -16.18 -23.21 20.87
CA GLN A 216 -15.79 -21.84 21.25
C GLN A 216 -14.89 -21.12 20.23
N PHE A 217 -15.08 -19.79 20.15
CA PHE A 217 -14.28 -18.66 19.61
C PHE A 217 -13.40 -18.80 18.35
N TYR A 218 -12.76 -19.94 18.06
CA TYR A 218 -11.81 -20.10 16.96
C TYR A 218 -12.40 -21.01 15.87
N ARG A 219 -13.20 -20.44 14.96
CA ARG A 219 -13.80 -21.18 13.82
C ARG A 219 -13.15 -20.89 12.46
N THR A 220 -12.31 -19.86 12.41
CA THR A 220 -11.55 -19.42 11.25
C THR A 220 -10.59 -18.32 11.70
N ASP A 221 -9.48 -18.17 10.98
CA ASP A 221 -8.52 -17.06 11.12
C ASP A 221 -8.71 -15.98 10.05
N LEU A 222 -9.93 -15.83 9.53
CA LEU A 222 -10.24 -14.68 8.69
C LEU A 222 -10.06 -13.39 9.50
N SER A 223 -8.99 -12.65 9.20
CA SER A 223 -8.55 -11.48 9.96
C SER A 223 -8.96 -10.17 9.28
N PRO A 224 -9.24 -9.10 10.05
CA PRO A 224 -9.47 -7.78 9.49
C PRO A 224 -8.26 -7.23 8.72
N LEU A 225 -7.05 -7.66 9.06
CA LEU A 225 -5.81 -7.19 8.45
C LEU A 225 -5.70 -7.66 7.00
N TYR A 226 -6.11 -8.91 6.73
CA TYR A 226 -6.23 -9.45 5.38
C TYR A 226 -7.33 -8.77 4.58
N LEU A 227 -8.54 -8.71 5.13
CA LEU A 227 -9.70 -8.12 4.45
C LEU A 227 -9.48 -6.65 4.06
N ARG A 228 -8.67 -5.92 4.83
CA ARG A 228 -8.25 -4.56 4.50
C ARG A 228 -7.24 -4.48 3.35
N SER A 229 -6.46 -5.54 3.16
CA SER A 229 -5.32 -5.57 2.25
C SER A 229 -5.62 -6.27 0.92
N ILE A 230 -6.88 -6.61 0.65
CA ILE A 230 -7.29 -7.40 -0.54
C ILE A 230 -6.97 -6.72 -1.88
N SER A 231 -6.83 -5.39 -1.90
CA SER A 231 -6.43 -4.66 -3.11
C SER A 231 -4.92 -4.72 -3.38
N LEU A 232 -4.12 -5.24 -2.45
CA LEU A 232 -2.70 -5.54 -2.65
C LEU A 232 -2.56 -6.98 -3.19
N THR A 233 -1.34 -7.38 -3.57
CA THR A 233 -1.09 -8.81 -3.83
C THR A 233 -1.46 -9.63 -2.58
N ALA A 234 -2.03 -10.82 -2.77
CA ALA A 234 -2.57 -11.64 -1.69
C ALA A 234 -1.54 -11.93 -0.56
N ALA A 235 -0.35 -12.41 -0.90
CA ALA A 235 0.74 -12.54 0.07
C ALA A 235 1.62 -11.28 0.08
N ASN A 236 1.29 -10.34 0.96
CA ASN A 236 2.02 -9.09 1.16
C ASN A 236 2.57 -8.99 2.60
N GLY A 237 3.45 -8.02 2.85
CA GLY A 237 4.10 -7.84 4.16
C GLY A 237 3.15 -7.54 5.34
N ARG A 238 1.85 -7.33 5.09
CA ARG A 238 0.85 -7.02 6.11
C ARG A 238 0.00 -8.22 6.52
N ALA A 239 -0.26 -9.15 5.60
CA ALA A 239 -1.25 -10.22 5.81
C ALA A 239 -0.86 -11.55 5.15
N TYR A 240 0.42 -11.92 5.21
CA TYR A 240 0.93 -13.11 4.55
C TYR A 240 0.57 -14.43 5.24
N TYR A 241 0.19 -14.42 6.52
CA TYR A 241 -0.40 -15.59 7.18
C TYR A 241 -1.80 -15.85 6.65
N GLU A 242 -2.55 -14.80 6.39
CA GLU A 242 -3.99 -14.87 6.12
C GLU A 242 -4.34 -15.01 4.64
N ALA A 243 -3.35 -15.12 3.75
CA ALA A 243 -3.53 -15.33 2.32
C ALA A 243 -4.03 -16.74 1.94
N TRP A 244 -4.41 -17.57 2.91
CA TRP A 244 -4.92 -18.94 2.71
C TRP A 244 -6.21 -19.08 1.88
N PRO A 245 -7.13 -18.09 1.79
CA PRO A 245 -8.40 -18.27 1.05
C PRO A 245 -8.22 -18.64 -0.42
N ILE A 246 -7.13 -18.21 -1.07
CA ILE A 246 -6.87 -18.61 -2.45
C ILE A 246 -6.67 -20.13 -2.57
N PHE A 247 -5.99 -20.76 -1.61
CA PHE A 247 -5.83 -22.22 -1.61
C PHE A 247 -7.14 -22.94 -1.33
N GLN A 248 -8.03 -22.33 -0.53
CA GLN A 248 -9.37 -22.86 -0.34
C GLN A 248 -10.16 -22.86 -1.65
N TYR A 249 -10.15 -21.75 -2.38
CA TYR A 249 -10.80 -21.64 -3.68
C TYR A 249 -10.24 -22.64 -4.71
N LEU A 250 -8.90 -22.74 -4.84
CA LEU A 250 -8.26 -23.67 -5.78
C LEU A 250 -8.57 -25.14 -5.48
N MET A 251 -8.71 -25.49 -4.20
CA MET A 251 -9.05 -26.85 -3.78
C MET A 251 -10.54 -27.17 -3.96
N GLU A 252 -11.41 -26.25 -3.56
CA GLU A 252 -12.87 -26.46 -3.62
C GLU A 252 -13.41 -26.38 -5.04
N ASN A 253 -12.80 -25.51 -5.87
CA ASN A 253 -13.17 -25.27 -7.26
C ASN A 253 -14.70 -25.05 -7.44
N PRO A 254 -15.30 -24.07 -6.74
CA PRO A 254 -16.75 -23.89 -6.73
C PRO A 254 -17.33 -23.65 -8.14
N ASP A 255 -16.56 -23.01 -9.02
CA ASP A 255 -16.93 -22.72 -10.41
C ASP A 255 -16.69 -23.88 -11.40
N ASN A 256 -16.16 -25.02 -10.94
CA ASN A 256 -15.81 -26.18 -11.76
C ASN A 256 -14.86 -25.85 -12.94
N LEU A 257 -13.89 -24.96 -12.70
CA LEU A 257 -12.85 -24.63 -13.67
C LEU A 257 -11.96 -25.85 -13.95
N GLU A 258 -11.55 -26.01 -15.21
CA GLU A 258 -10.79 -27.18 -15.66
C GLU A 258 -9.38 -27.24 -15.04
N GLY A 259 -8.98 -28.45 -14.62
CA GLY A 259 -7.68 -28.69 -13.98
C GLY A 259 -7.63 -28.42 -12.47
N TYR A 260 -8.68 -27.86 -11.86
CA TYR A 260 -8.76 -27.65 -10.39
C TYR A 260 -9.59 -28.72 -9.65
N GLY A 261 -9.50 -28.72 -8.31
CA GLY A 261 -10.26 -29.62 -7.43
C GLY A 261 -9.46 -30.11 -6.22
N LYS A 262 -10.00 -31.10 -5.49
CA LYS A 262 -9.48 -31.54 -4.17
C LYS A 262 -7.97 -31.84 -4.14
N GLY A 263 -7.41 -32.36 -5.24
CA GLY A 263 -5.99 -32.70 -5.34
C GLY A 263 -5.07 -31.57 -5.82
N PHE A 264 -5.60 -30.40 -6.19
CA PHE A 264 -4.81 -29.35 -6.83
C PHE A 264 -3.76 -28.77 -5.90
N VAL A 265 -4.12 -28.41 -4.66
CA VAL A 265 -3.17 -27.87 -3.69
C VAL A 265 -2.09 -28.90 -3.33
N VAL A 266 -2.46 -30.19 -3.24
CA VAL A 266 -1.50 -31.30 -3.05
C VAL A 266 -0.50 -31.34 -4.21
N LYS A 267 -0.98 -31.34 -5.46
CA LYS A 267 -0.16 -31.29 -6.67
C LYS A 267 0.74 -30.04 -6.66
N LEU A 268 0.19 -28.87 -6.36
CA LEU A 268 0.91 -27.60 -6.28
C LEU A 268 2.11 -27.68 -5.31
N LEU A 269 1.93 -28.27 -4.13
CA LEU A 269 3.01 -28.46 -3.15
C LEU A 269 4.03 -29.51 -3.61
N GLN A 270 3.59 -30.62 -4.19
CA GLN A 270 4.46 -31.75 -4.59
C GLN A 270 5.25 -31.51 -5.89
N THR A 271 4.70 -30.72 -6.82
CA THR A 271 5.30 -30.49 -8.15
C THR A 271 5.87 -29.08 -8.33
N GLY A 272 5.60 -28.15 -7.41
CA GLY A 272 6.12 -26.79 -7.48
C GLY A 272 7.64 -26.74 -7.41
N GLY A 273 8.32 -26.13 -8.37
CA GLY A 273 9.77 -25.93 -8.28
C GLY A 273 10.13 -24.84 -7.26
N ALA A 274 11.19 -25.03 -6.47
CA ALA A 274 11.67 -24.06 -5.46
C ALA A 274 12.03 -22.66 -6.00
N SER A 275 12.24 -22.51 -7.32
CA SER A 275 12.51 -21.24 -8.02
C SER A 275 11.27 -20.58 -8.64
N GLY A 276 10.07 -21.15 -8.43
CA GLY A 276 8.81 -20.72 -9.04
C GLY A 276 8.23 -19.43 -8.45
N TYR A 277 7.21 -18.93 -9.13
CA TYR A 277 6.33 -17.86 -8.65
C TYR A 277 4.92 -18.43 -8.58
N ILE A 278 4.18 -18.20 -7.50
CA ILE A 278 2.94 -18.95 -7.21
C ILE A 278 1.92 -18.90 -8.34
N TYR A 279 1.72 -17.73 -8.94
CA TYR A 279 0.73 -17.58 -10.01
C TYR A 279 1.19 -18.22 -11.32
N LYS A 280 2.51 -18.28 -11.57
CA LYS A 280 3.08 -19.07 -12.67
C LYS A 280 2.85 -20.56 -12.44
N MET A 281 3.03 -21.03 -11.21
CA MET A 281 2.78 -22.44 -10.87
C MET A 281 1.30 -22.81 -10.99
N ILE A 282 0.40 -21.92 -10.58
CA ILE A 282 -1.04 -22.10 -10.79
C ILE A 282 -1.34 -22.22 -12.29
N GLU A 283 -0.86 -21.27 -13.10
CA GLU A 283 -1.03 -21.27 -14.56
C GLU A 283 -0.42 -22.50 -15.25
N ASP A 284 0.73 -23.01 -14.79
CA ASP A 284 1.36 -24.20 -15.38
C ASP A 284 0.65 -25.51 -15.02
N LEU A 285 -0.03 -25.56 -13.87
CA LEU A 285 -0.63 -26.78 -13.35
C LEU A 285 -2.12 -26.90 -13.64
N ALA A 286 -2.81 -25.77 -13.82
CA ALA A 286 -4.22 -25.66 -14.17
C ALA A 286 -4.38 -25.60 -15.70
N GLU A 287 -5.56 -26.00 -16.18
CA GLU A 287 -5.92 -25.82 -17.59
C GLU A 287 -6.71 -24.52 -17.81
N ALA A 288 -7.46 -24.10 -16.78
CA ALA A 288 -8.15 -22.82 -16.77
C ALA A 288 -7.20 -21.62 -16.77
N GLU A 289 -7.65 -20.52 -17.37
CA GLU A 289 -6.87 -19.28 -17.38
C GLU A 289 -6.73 -18.71 -15.96
N LEU A 290 -5.53 -18.22 -15.65
CA LEU A 290 -5.26 -17.55 -14.39
C LEU A 290 -6.16 -16.31 -14.19
N SER A 291 -6.48 -15.59 -15.28
CA SER A 291 -7.35 -14.42 -15.22
C SER A 291 -8.76 -14.76 -14.73
N GLU A 292 -9.36 -15.83 -15.25
CA GLU A 292 -10.66 -16.33 -14.83
C GLU A 292 -10.61 -16.85 -13.38
N THR A 293 -9.56 -17.60 -13.04
CA THR A 293 -9.32 -18.11 -11.69
C THR A 293 -9.36 -16.98 -10.66
N LEU A 294 -8.62 -15.89 -10.92
CA LEU A 294 -8.54 -14.75 -10.00
C LEU A 294 -9.83 -13.92 -9.99
N GLY A 295 -10.53 -13.80 -11.12
CA GLY A 295 -11.80 -13.10 -11.23
C GLY A 295 -12.91 -13.76 -10.40
N TYR A 296 -13.09 -15.07 -10.55
CA TYR A 296 -14.07 -15.82 -9.76
C TYR A 296 -13.66 -15.93 -8.29
N PHE A 297 -12.38 -16.12 -7.98
CA PHE A 297 -11.89 -16.03 -6.61
C PHE A 297 -12.29 -14.71 -5.95
N ALA A 298 -12.08 -13.58 -6.62
CA ALA A 298 -12.51 -12.27 -6.12
C ALA A 298 -14.03 -12.17 -5.92
N ALA A 299 -14.82 -12.75 -6.83
CA ALA A 299 -16.28 -12.79 -6.73
C ALA A 299 -16.76 -13.56 -5.48
N HIS A 300 -16.20 -14.74 -5.23
CA HIS A 300 -16.51 -15.56 -4.05
C HIS A 300 -16.10 -14.88 -2.74
N MET A 301 -15.09 -14.01 -2.75
CA MET A 301 -14.67 -13.25 -1.57
C MET A 301 -15.69 -12.18 -1.14
N ALA A 302 -16.64 -11.77 -2.00
CA ALA A 302 -17.69 -10.82 -1.65
C ALA A 302 -18.60 -11.32 -0.52
N THR A 303 -18.88 -12.63 -0.52
CA THR A 303 -19.74 -13.30 0.47
C THR A 303 -19.01 -14.40 1.25
N LEU A 304 -17.73 -14.66 0.93
CA LEU A 304 -16.94 -15.78 1.46
C LEU A 304 -17.64 -17.13 1.23
N ASP A 305 -18.20 -17.29 0.03
CA ASP A 305 -18.97 -18.46 -0.39
C ASP A 305 -18.03 -19.61 -0.76
N PHE A 306 -17.50 -20.22 0.28
CA PHE A 306 -16.71 -21.45 0.27
C PHE A 306 -17.48 -22.55 1.02
N LYS A 307 -17.02 -23.79 1.03
CA LYS A 307 -17.71 -24.89 1.73
C LYS A 307 -18.00 -24.61 3.21
N ASN A 308 -17.12 -23.86 3.88
CA ASN A 308 -17.29 -23.42 5.28
C ASN A 308 -17.96 -22.03 5.42
N HIS A 309 -18.70 -21.60 4.39
CA HIS A 309 -19.34 -20.28 4.25
C HIS A 309 -20.05 -19.80 5.52
N LYS A 310 -20.82 -20.67 6.18
CA LYS A 310 -21.55 -20.33 7.42
C LYS A 310 -20.65 -19.70 8.49
N ASN A 311 -19.45 -20.25 8.71
CA ASN A 311 -18.54 -19.77 9.75
C ASN A 311 -17.78 -18.52 9.29
N TYR A 312 -17.36 -18.46 8.02
CA TYR A 312 -16.70 -17.29 7.45
C TYR A 312 -17.64 -16.08 7.42
N LEU A 313 -18.87 -16.26 6.94
CA LEU A 313 -19.88 -15.23 6.93
C LEU A 313 -20.27 -14.78 8.34
N ALA A 314 -20.37 -15.70 9.32
CA ALA A 314 -20.63 -15.33 10.71
C ALA A 314 -19.50 -14.47 11.30
N LYS A 315 -18.23 -14.79 11.01
CA LYS A 315 -17.08 -13.98 11.41
C LYS A 315 -17.12 -12.61 10.75
N MET A 316 -17.34 -12.55 9.45
CA MET A 316 -17.43 -11.31 8.68
C MET A 316 -18.58 -10.41 9.18
N LYS A 317 -19.78 -10.97 9.34
CA LYS A 317 -20.95 -10.26 9.90
C LYS A 317 -20.68 -9.79 11.32
N SER A 318 -19.99 -10.57 12.16
CA SER A 318 -19.60 -10.12 13.51
C SER A 318 -18.62 -8.94 13.48
N LEU A 319 -17.69 -8.91 12.53
CA LEU A 319 -16.75 -7.78 12.38
C LEU A 319 -17.50 -6.54 11.89
N VAL A 320 -18.30 -6.65 10.84
CA VAL A 320 -19.08 -5.53 10.31
C VAL A 320 -20.13 -5.03 11.32
N ALA A 321 -20.74 -5.92 12.12
CA ALA A 321 -21.64 -5.54 13.20
C ALA A 321 -20.93 -4.82 14.37
N SER A 322 -19.60 -4.92 14.46
CA SER A 322 -18.80 -4.18 15.45
C SER A 322 -18.55 -2.71 15.06
N GLY A 323 -19.22 -2.23 14.01
CA GLY A 323 -19.37 -0.81 13.69
C GLY A 323 -18.85 -0.42 12.31
N GLU A 324 -19.04 0.85 12.00
CA GLU A 324 -18.69 1.53 10.75
C GLU A 324 -17.19 1.41 10.39
N PHE A 325 -16.36 1.20 11.42
CA PHE A 325 -14.92 0.99 11.31
C PHE A 325 -14.53 -0.20 10.43
N PHE A 326 -15.16 -1.36 10.61
CA PHE A 326 -14.80 -2.55 9.85
C PHE A 326 -15.41 -2.55 8.45
N TRP A 327 -16.63 -2.01 8.31
CA TRP A 327 -17.27 -1.86 7.00
C TRP A 327 -16.37 -1.10 6.02
N GLN A 328 -15.85 0.07 6.43
CA GLN A 328 -14.99 0.91 5.60
C GLN A 328 -13.62 0.28 5.31
N GLN A 329 -13.19 -0.70 6.10
CA GLN A 329 -11.94 -1.41 5.84
C GLN A 329 -12.09 -2.49 4.80
N PHE A 330 -13.26 -3.13 4.72
CA PHE A 330 -13.46 -4.30 3.86
C PHE A 330 -14.04 -3.94 2.51
N TYR A 331 -14.90 -2.92 2.46
CA TYR A 331 -15.57 -2.49 1.25
C TYR A 331 -14.95 -1.21 0.69
N THR A 332 -14.96 -1.11 -0.63
CA THR A 332 -14.53 0.07 -1.37
C THR A 332 -15.75 0.87 -1.79
N MET A 333 -15.76 2.17 -1.47
CA MET A 333 -16.72 3.11 -2.02
C MET A 333 -16.13 3.67 -3.31
N LEU A 334 -16.85 3.53 -4.42
CA LEU A 334 -16.44 4.13 -5.69
C LEU A 334 -16.81 5.61 -5.69
N GLU A 335 -15.97 6.41 -6.32
CA GLU A 335 -16.10 7.86 -6.40
C GLU A 335 -16.85 8.24 -7.68
N PRO A 336 -17.91 9.07 -7.61
CA PRO A 336 -18.57 9.55 -8.81
C PRO A 336 -17.57 10.36 -9.66
N VAL A 337 -17.59 10.15 -10.97
CA VAL A 337 -16.79 10.95 -11.90
C VAL A 337 -17.57 12.21 -12.25
N THR A 338 -17.07 13.36 -11.77
CA THR A 338 -17.72 14.66 -11.96
C THR A 338 -18.06 14.92 -13.43
N GLY A 339 -19.29 15.35 -13.69
CA GLY A 339 -19.80 15.61 -15.04
C GLY A 339 -20.18 14.38 -15.87
N ARG A 340 -20.06 13.16 -15.34
CA ARG A 340 -20.45 11.92 -16.04
C ARG A 340 -21.48 11.15 -15.22
N GLU A 341 -22.72 11.13 -15.71
CA GLU A 341 -23.83 10.43 -15.07
C GLU A 341 -23.54 8.93 -14.97
N ASN A 342 -23.80 8.34 -13.79
CA ASN A 342 -23.67 6.91 -13.53
C ASN A 342 -22.25 6.33 -13.71
N VAL A 343 -21.23 7.18 -13.86
CA VAL A 343 -19.83 6.76 -13.98
C VAL A 343 -19.14 6.94 -12.63
N TYR A 344 -18.46 5.89 -12.19
CA TYR A 344 -17.72 5.86 -10.95
C TYR A 344 -16.29 5.37 -11.20
N THR A 345 -15.33 5.87 -10.44
CA THR A 345 -13.94 5.41 -10.44
C THR A 345 -13.60 4.75 -9.12
N VAL A 346 -12.68 3.78 -9.15
CA VAL A 346 -12.06 3.31 -7.91
C VAL A 346 -11.17 4.42 -7.33
N PRO A 347 -11.19 4.67 -6.00
CA PRO A 347 -10.18 5.50 -5.36
C PRO A 347 -8.79 4.96 -5.72
N THR A 348 -7.90 5.82 -6.21
CA THR A 348 -6.65 5.38 -6.86
C THR A 348 -5.74 4.60 -5.90
N GLU A 349 -5.77 4.92 -4.61
CA GLU A 349 -5.06 4.18 -3.57
C GLU A 349 -5.68 2.82 -3.24
N ARG A 350 -6.93 2.58 -3.65
CA ARG A 350 -7.61 1.27 -3.55
C ARG A 350 -7.61 0.50 -4.86
N ALA A 351 -7.13 1.08 -5.96
CA ALA A 351 -6.95 0.37 -7.21
C ALA A 351 -6.13 -0.92 -6.98
N PRO A 352 -6.62 -2.08 -7.47
CA PRO A 352 -5.98 -3.36 -7.21
C PRO A 352 -4.58 -3.42 -7.83
N GLN A 353 -3.62 -3.96 -7.08
CA GLN A 353 -2.36 -4.48 -7.63
C GLN A 353 -2.61 -5.83 -8.30
N GLN A 354 -1.60 -6.36 -9.03
CA GLN A 354 -1.65 -7.70 -9.62
C GLN A 354 -2.25 -8.76 -8.66
N ALA A 355 -3.25 -9.52 -9.12
CA ALA A 355 -4.00 -10.51 -8.34
C ALA A 355 -4.72 -9.98 -7.07
N GLY A 356 -4.67 -8.68 -6.80
CA GLY A 356 -5.53 -8.01 -5.84
C GLY A 356 -6.89 -7.71 -6.43
N TYR A 357 -7.85 -7.44 -5.57
CA TYR A 357 -9.24 -7.16 -5.93
C TYR A 357 -9.91 -6.21 -4.94
N VAL A 358 -11.04 -5.67 -5.33
CA VAL A 358 -11.90 -4.83 -4.48
C VAL A 358 -13.34 -5.32 -4.54
N ILE A 359 -14.09 -5.06 -3.46
CA ILE A 359 -15.50 -5.41 -3.32
C ILE A 359 -16.29 -4.13 -3.04
N THR A 360 -17.28 -3.84 -3.88
CA THR A 360 -18.16 -2.67 -3.80
C THR A 360 -19.59 -3.11 -3.58
N PRO A 361 -20.19 -2.91 -2.38
CA PRO A 361 -21.61 -3.16 -2.18
C PRO A 361 -22.47 -2.22 -3.04
N LEU A 362 -23.58 -2.72 -3.57
CA LEU A 362 -24.48 -1.99 -4.47
C LEU A 362 -25.89 -1.85 -3.86
N THR A 363 -26.44 -0.64 -3.94
CA THR A 363 -27.82 -0.35 -3.62
C THR A 363 -28.65 -0.50 -4.89
N ILE A 364 -29.59 -1.43 -4.89
CA ILE A 364 -30.41 -1.76 -6.06
C ILE A 364 -31.48 -0.69 -6.25
N THR A 365 -31.58 -0.14 -7.46
CA THR A 365 -32.52 0.94 -7.81
C THR A 365 -33.44 0.61 -8.98
N GLY A 366 -33.16 -0.46 -9.74
CA GLY A 366 -33.96 -0.93 -10.87
C GLY A 366 -34.22 -2.43 -10.88
N ASP A 367 -34.85 -2.91 -11.95
CA ASP A 367 -35.19 -4.33 -12.16
C ASP A 367 -34.01 -5.15 -12.71
N GLU A 368 -32.98 -4.48 -13.23
CA GLU A 368 -31.74 -5.08 -13.73
C GLU A 368 -30.55 -4.20 -13.31
N ILE A 369 -29.44 -4.83 -12.92
CA ILE A 369 -28.16 -4.16 -12.71
C ILE A 369 -27.33 -4.34 -13.98
N ALA A 370 -26.90 -3.26 -14.61
CA ALA A 370 -25.93 -3.31 -15.70
C ALA A 370 -24.65 -2.57 -15.34
N VAL A 371 -23.49 -3.19 -15.59
CA VAL A 371 -22.17 -2.63 -15.32
C VAL A 371 -21.30 -2.73 -16.56
N THR A 372 -20.78 -1.59 -17.02
CA THR A 372 -19.71 -1.52 -18.02
C THR A 372 -18.38 -1.25 -17.32
N LEU A 373 -17.35 -2.07 -17.57
CA LEU A 373 -16.01 -1.86 -17.02
C LEU A 373 -15.10 -1.13 -18.00
N ASN A 374 -14.34 -0.14 -17.53
CA ASN A 374 -13.32 0.56 -18.31
C ASN A 374 -12.01 0.64 -17.52
N GLY A 375 -10.97 -0.08 -17.95
CA GLY A 375 -9.64 -0.02 -17.37
C GLY A 375 -8.91 1.27 -17.75
N LEU A 376 -8.19 1.89 -16.81
CA LEU A 376 -7.57 3.21 -17.07
C LEU A 376 -6.15 3.12 -17.62
N ILE A 377 -5.49 1.97 -17.46
CA ILE A 377 -4.19 1.69 -18.07
C ILE A 377 -4.44 1.08 -19.45
N LYS A 378 -3.91 1.71 -20.49
CA LYS A 378 -4.10 1.29 -21.89
C LYS A 378 -2.87 0.61 -22.50
N GLU A 379 -1.89 0.24 -21.68
CA GLU A 379 -0.78 -0.60 -22.12
C GLU A 379 -1.25 -2.03 -22.46
N ASP A 380 -0.64 -2.63 -23.48
CA ASP A 380 -0.84 -4.05 -23.81
C ASP A 380 -0.56 -4.95 -22.60
N GLY A 381 -1.46 -5.90 -22.35
CA GLY A 381 -1.40 -6.86 -21.23
C GLY A 381 -1.89 -6.32 -19.89
N ALA A 382 -2.35 -5.06 -19.80
CA ALA A 382 -3.16 -4.62 -18.67
C ALA A 382 -4.57 -5.21 -18.78
N ALA A 383 -5.09 -5.80 -17.70
CA ALA A 383 -6.38 -6.46 -17.73
C ALA A 383 -7.05 -6.52 -16.36
N TRP A 384 -8.37 -6.63 -16.40
CA TRP A 384 -9.26 -6.72 -15.27
C TRP A 384 -10.29 -7.84 -15.49
N ARG A 385 -10.83 -8.38 -14.40
CA ARG A 385 -12.04 -9.21 -14.40
C ARG A 385 -13.01 -8.67 -13.37
N ALA A 386 -14.21 -8.34 -13.82
CA ALA A 386 -15.31 -7.92 -12.96
C ALA A 386 -16.41 -8.98 -12.90
N CYS A 387 -17.17 -8.99 -11.79
CA CYS A 387 -18.34 -9.84 -11.59
C CYS A 387 -19.41 -9.05 -10.83
N ILE A 388 -20.67 -9.18 -11.26
CA ILE A 388 -21.82 -8.75 -10.46
C ILE A 388 -22.24 -9.96 -9.61
N VAL A 389 -22.16 -9.81 -8.29
CA VAL A 389 -22.49 -10.84 -7.31
C VAL A 389 -23.84 -10.48 -6.69
N THR A 390 -24.81 -11.39 -6.75
CA THR A 390 -26.13 -11.19 -6.14
C THR A 390 -26.42 -12.25 -5.09
N VAL A 391 -27.10 -11.86 -4.02
CA VAL A 391 -27.50 -12.74 -2.92
C VAL A 391 -29.01 -12.80 -2.86
N THR A 392 -29.58 -13.99 -2.93
CA THR A 392 -31.02 -14.26 -2.78
C THR A 392 -31.26 -15.14 -1.54
N ASP A 393 -32.52 -15.53 -1.31
CA ASP A 393 -32.85 -16.49 -0.26
C ASP A 393 -32.31 -17.91 -0.55
N ASP A 394 -32.00 -18.21 -1.83
CA ASP A 394 -31.53 -19.53 -2.29
C ASP A 394 -30.00 -19.67 -2.31
N GLY A 395 -29.25 -18.55 -2.27
CA GLY A 395 -27.79 -18.56 -2.26
C GLY A 395 -27.14 -17.33 -2.87
N THR A 396 -25.83 -17.42 -3.12
CA THR A 396 -25.07 -16.42 -3.88
C THR A 396 -24.97 -16.82 -5.35
N TYR A 397 -25.12 -15.86 -6.25
CA TYR A 397 -25.05 -16.02 -7.69
C TYR A 397 -24.02 -15.05 -8.29
N TYR A 398 -23.33 -15.51 -9.32
CA TYR A 398 -22.24 -14.80 -9.97
C TYR A 398 -22.59 -14.58 -11.44
N SER A 399 -22.44 -13.36 -11.94
CA SER A 399 -22.47 -13.13 -13.38
C SER A 399 -21.29 -13.82 -14.05
N LYS A 400 -21.35 -13.99 -15.38
CA LYS A 400 -20.11 -14.24 -16.13
C LYS A 400 -19.12 -13.12 -15.85
N LEU A 401 -17.83 -13.46 -15.84
CA LEU A 401 -16.78 -12.46 -15.77
C LEU A 401 -16.79 -11.58 -17.02
N PHE A 402 -16.44 -10.32 -16.87
CA PHE A 402 -16.32 -9.35 -17.96
C PHE A 402 -15.10 -8.45 -17.75
N GLY A 403 -14.50 -7.99 -18.85
CA GLY A 403 -13.26 -7.23 -18.90
C GLY A 403 -13.42 -5.77 -19.37
N ASP A 404 -12.30 -5.15 -19.73
CA ASP A 404 -12.26 -3.77 -20.24
C ASP A 404 -13.13 -3.60 -21.50
N GLY A 405 -14.01 -2.60 -21.48
CA GLY A 405 -14.96 -2.29 -22.56
C GLY A 405 -16.21 -3.15 -22.59
N GLU A 406 -16.32 -4.19 -21.76
CA GLU A 406 -17.46 -5.10 -21.75
C GLU A 406 -18.54 -4.66 -20.76
N THR A 407 -19.79 -5.04 -21.05
CA THR A 407 -20.96 -4.78 -20.21
C THR A 407 -21.62 -6.08 -19.79
N MET A 408 -21.99 -6.18 -18.52
CA MET A 408 -22.72 -7.32 -17.96
C MET A 408 -24.02 -6.84 -17.33
N THR A 409 -25.10 -7.60 -17.51
CA THR A 409 -26.43 -7.31 -16.96
C THR A 409 -26.96 -8.51 -16.20
N VAL A 410 -27.55 -8.28 -15.02
CA VAL A 410 -28.23 -9.30 -14.20
C VAL A 410 -29.59 -8.80 -13.72
N SER A 411 -30.57 -9.70 -13.61
CA SER A 411 -31.88 -9.39 -13.02
C SER A 411 -31.77 -9.18 -11.51
N THR A 412 -32.59 -8.29 -10.96
CA THR A 412 -32.70 -8.04 -9.51
C THR A 412 -33.85 -8.82 -8.86
N GLU A 413 -34.56 -9.66 -9.61
CA GLU A 413 -35.66 -10.46 -9.10
C GLU A 413 -35.20 -11.36 -7.94
N GLY A 414 -35.80 -11.18 -6.76
CA GLY A 414 -35.48 -11.96 -5.56
C GLY A 414 -34.15 -11.58 -4.88
N VAL A 415 -33.39 -10.61 -5.42
CA VAL A 415 -32.10 -10.18 -4.87
C VAL A 415 -32.29 -9.35 -3.59
N LYS A 416 -31.52 -9.69 -2.56
CA LYS A 416 -31.48 -9.02 -1.25
C LYS A 416 -30.25 -8.13 -1.10
N GLU A 417 -29.11 -8.58 -1.60
CA GLU A 417 -27.84 -7.87 -1.56
C GLU A 417 -27.16 -8.02 -2.92
N ALA A 418 -26.43 -6.99 -3.35
CA ALA A 418 -25.64 -7.01 -4.57
C ALA A 418 -24.26 -6.41 -4.32
N TYR A 419 -23.25 -6.92 -5.01
CA TYR A 419 -21.87 -6.46 -4.95
C TYR A 419 -21.28 -6.43 -6.36
N LEU A 420 -20.36 -5.51 -6.60
CA LEU A 420 -19.45 -5.52 -7.73
C LEU A 420 -18.05 -5.87 -7.23
N THR A 421 -17.45 -6.92 -7.80
CA THR A 421 -16.04 -7.25 -7.56
C THR A 421 -15.22 -6.93 -8.79
N VAL A 422 -14.04 -6.34 -8.63
CA VAL A 422 -13.09 -6.09 -9.73
C VAL A 422 -11.70 -6.52 -9.30
N ALA A 423 -11.11 -7.46 -10.04
CA ALA A 423 -9.76 -7.97 -9.84
C ALA A 423 -8.82 -7.46 -10.93
N ALA A 424 -7.58 -7.12 -10.56
CA ALA A 424 -6.52 -6.86 -11.53
C ALA A 424 -5.88 -8.18 -11.97
N THR A 425 -6.00 -8.49 -13.25
CA THR A 425 -5.56 -9.76 -13.84
C THR A 425 -4.67 -9.50 -15.05
N PRO A 426 -3.61 -8.68 -14.94
CA PRO A 426 -2.75 -8.40 -16.08
C PRO A 426 -2.08 -9.69 -16.59
N ASP A 427 -1.51 -9.63 -17.78
CA ASP A 427 -0.71 -10.73 -18.30
C ASP A 427 0.42 -11.06 -17.34
N LEU A 428 0.75 -12.34 -17.20
CA LEU A 428 1.77 -12.79 -16.25
C LEU A 428 3.15 -12.16 -16.51
N GLY A 429 3.45 -11.77 -17.74
CA GLY A 429 4.66 -11.03 -18.10
C GLY A 429 4.78 -9.64 -17.47
N LYS A 430 3.68 -9.04 -17.02
CA LYS A 430 3.63 -7.76 -16.30
C LYS A 430 3.78 -7.91 -14.79
N TYR A 431 3.70 -9.13 -14.26
CA TYR A 431 3.81 -9.34 -12.83
C TYR A 431 5.20 -8.99 -12.32
N VAL A 432 5.21 -8.15 -11.29
CA VAL A 432 6.40 -7.80 -10.54
C VAL A 432 6.58 -8.87 -9.47
N LYS A 433 7.69 -9.61 -9.55
CA LYS A 433 8.03 -10.60 -8.52
C LYS A 433 8.60 -9.87 -7.32
N TYR A 434 7.92 -9.94 -6.19
CA TYR A 434 8.46 -9.41 -4.93
C TYR A 434 8.13 -10.33 -3.75
N THR A 435 8.95 -10.23 -2.71
CA THR A 435 8.87 -10.99 -1.46
C THR A 435 8.58 -10.08 -0.27
N ILE A 436 8.53 -10.64 0.94
CA ILE A 436 8.37 -9.86 2.17
C ILE A 436 9.67 -9.07 2.40
N PRO A 437 9.63 -7.72 2.39
CA PRO A 437 10.83 -6.87 2.44
C PRO A 437 11.81 -7.17 3.59
N THR A 438 11.29 -7.63 4.72
CA THR A 438 12.07 -7.90 5.94
C THR A 438 12.82 -9.22 5.89
N TRP A 439 12.47 -10.13 4.99
CA TRP A 439 13.14 -11.42 4.82
C TRP A 439 14.26 -11.35 3.79
N ASN A 440 14.12 -10.48 2.79
CA ASN A 440 15.11 -10.31 1.74
C ASN A 440 15.08 -8.87 1.18
N ASN A 441 16.25 -8.24 1.15
CA ASN A 441 16.42 -6.89 0.62
C ASN A 441 16.11 -6.77 -0.87
N ALA A 442 16.09 -7.86 -1.64
CA ALA A 442 15.76 -7.86 -3.08
C ALA A 442 14.37 -7.29 -3.39
N SER A 443 13.45 -7.30 -2.42
CA SER A 443 12.12 -6.70 -2.54
C SER A 443 11.88 -5.56 -1.56
N SER A 444 12.94 -5.05 -0.94
CA SER A 444 12.87 -3.79 -0.19
C SER A 444 12.52 -2.63 -1.11
N GLU A 445 12.02 -1.55 -0.51
CA GLU A 445 11.78 -0.29 -1.23
C GLU A 445 13.05 0.30 -1.90
N GLU A 446 14.25 -0.08 -1.44
CA GLU A 446 15.50 0.32 -2.10
C GLU A 446 15.71 -0.42 -3.43
N SER A 447 15.20 -1.64 -3.57
CA SER A 447 15.36 -2.48 -4.77
C SER A 447 14.16 -2.43 -5.71
N ILE A 448 12.96 -2.52 -5.15
CA ILE A 448 11.68 -2.45 -5.88
C ILE A 448 10.84 -1.38 -5.18
N PRO A 449 11.03 -0.10 -5.52
CA PRO A 449 10.23 0.98 -4.94
C PRO A 449 8.76 0.78 -5.29
N PHE A 450 7.88 1.30 -4.44
CA PHE A 450 6.43 1.21 -4.63
C PHE A 450 5.96 1.68 -6.01
N SER A 451 6.60 2.69 -6.61
CA SER A 451 6.29 3.16 -7.96
C SER A 451 6.50 2.11 -9.06
N LYS A 452 7.23 1.02 -8.78
CA LYS A 452 7.36 -0.14 -9.67
C LYS A 452 6.37 -1.26 -9.37
N LYS A 453 5.45 -1.09 -8.41
CA LYS A 453 4.37 -2.05 -8.08
C LYS A 453 3.06 -1.51 -8.69
N PRO A 454 2.77 -1.80 -9.96
CA PRO A 454 1.67 -1.16 -10.67
C PRO A 454 0.34 -1.45 -9.99
N ARG A 455 -0.48 -0.40 -9.91
CA ARG A 455 -1.90 -0.51 -9.60
C ARG A 455 -2.69 -0.41 -10.88
N TYR A 456 -3.87 -1.02 -10.91
CA TYR A 456 -4.72 -1.09 -12.09
C TYR A 456 -6.04 -0.36 -11.81
N PRO A 457 -6.05 0.98 -11.86
CA PRO A 457 -7.28 1.75 -11.65
C PRO A 457 -8.27 1.53 -12.79
N TYR A 458 -9.56 1.66 -12.49
CA TYR A 458 -10.67 1.43 -13.41
C TYR A 458 -11.83 2.40 -13.14
N GLU A 459 -12.64 2.63 -14.16
CA GLU A 459 -13.97 3.24 -14.11
C GLU A 459 -15.03 2.17 -14.37
N VAL A 460 -16.24 2.41 -13.87
CA VAL A 460 -17.43 1.66 -14.21
C VAL A 460 -18.61 2.58 -14.49
N THR A 461 -19.40 2.23 -15.48
CA THR A 461 -20.74 2.80 -15.67
C THR A 461 -21.76 1.83 -15.08
N ILE A 462 -22.59 2.27 -14.13
CA ILE A 462 -23.55 1.41 -13.44
C ILE A 462 -24.96 1.93 -13.63
N THR A 463 -25.88 1.11 -14.15
CA THR A 463 -27.31 1.45 -14.20
C THR A 463 -28.15 0.41 -13.44
N GLY A 464 -29.29 0.86 -12.89
CA GLY A 464 -30.17 0.04 -12.05
C GLY A 464 -29.61 -0.34 -10.68
N ALA A 465 -28.43 0.17 -10.33
CA ALA A 465 -27.87 0.19 -8.99
C ALA A 465 -26.91 1.37 -8.83
N GLU A 466 -26.54 1.67 -7.59
CA GLU A 466 -25.52 2.68 -7.24
C GLU A 466 -24.55 2.08 -6.20
N PRO A 467 -23.26 2.48 -6.18
CA PRO A 467 -22.35 2.13 -5.08
C PRO A 467 -22.95 2.52 -3.72
N SER A 468 -23.03 1.57 -2.79
CA SER A 468 -23.64 1.83 -1.49
C SER A 468 -22.71 2.67 -0.63
N PRO A 469 -23.20 3.77 -0.04
CA PRO A 469 -22.43 4.50 0.95
C PRO A 469 -22.36 3.70 2.27
N ARG A 470 -21.39 4.05 3.10
CA ARG A 470 -21.33 3.57 4.48
C ARG A 470 -22.55 4.05 5.27
N THR A 471 -23.36 3.13 5.78
CA THR A 471 -24.46 3.46 6.70
C THR A 471 -23.93 3.66 8.13
N ILE A 472 -24.27 4.80 8.74
CA ILE A 472 -23.90 5.11 10.13
C ILE A 472 -25.11 4.92 11.05
N THR A 473 -24.94 4.17 12.13
CA THR A 473 -26.00 3.93 13.11
C THR A 473 -25.99 5.01 14.18
N ARG A 474 -27.08 5.77 14.31
CA ARG A 474 -27.23 6.79 15.35
C ARG A 474 -27.83 6.21 16.62
N SER A 475 -27.41 6.72 17.78
CA SER A 475 -28.18 6.53 19.01
C SER A 475 -29.49 7.33 18.92
N ASN A 476 -30.58 6.82 19.51
CA ASN A 476 -31.87 7.52 19.49
C ASN A 476 -31.90 8.82 20.33
N ARG A 477 -30.80 9.26 20.95
CA ARG A 477 -30.74 10.44 21.83
C ARG A 477 -29.60 11.39 21.44
N GLY A 478 -29.95 12.55 20.90
CA GLY A 478 -29.02 13.60 20.49
C GLY A 478 -29.76 14.69 19.72
N ASP A 479 -29.06 15.78 19.43
CA ASP A 479 -29.61 16.97 18.79
C ASP A 479 -28.67 17.46 17.68
N PRO A 480 -29.17 18.16 16.66
CA PRO A 480 -28.33 18.83 15.68
C PRO A 480 -27.49 19.95 16.33
N HIS A 481 -26.22 20.06 15.95
CA HIS A 481 -25.35 21.13 16.43
C HIS A 481 -25.82 22.49 15.89
N PRO A 482 -25.85 23.58 16.69
CA PRO A 482 -26.33 24.89 16.24
C PRO A 482 -25.51 25.48 15.10
N ASN A 483 -24.23 25.12 15.00
CA ASN A 483 -23.35 25.51 13.91
C ASN A 483 -23.11 24.31 12.98
N GLY A 484 -23.83 24.27 11.85
CA GLY A 484 -23.72 23.26 10.78
C GLY A 484 -24.83 22.19 10.73
N GLY A 485 -25.54 21.95 11.83
CA GLY A 485 -26.74 21.07 11.85
C GLY A 485 -26.46 19.56 11.96
N GLY A 486 -25.20 19.13 12.02
CA GLY A 486 -24.83 17.72 12.17
C GLY A 486 -25.20 17.12 13.52
N PHE A 487 -25.34 15.80 13.57
CA PHE A 487 -25.89 15.12 14.74
C PHE A 487 -24.87 14.99 15.89
N VAL A 488 -25.25 15.43 17.09
CA VAL A 488 -24.45 15.27 18.31
C VAL A 488 -25.21 14.42 19.32
N ALA A 489 -24.64 13.27 19.67
CA ALA A 489 -25.20 12.40 20.69
C ALA A 489 -25.23 13.10 22.05
N SER A 490 -26.27 12.85 22.84
CA SER A 490 -26.44 13.43 24.20
C SER A 490 -25.29 13.14 25.18
N THR A 491 -24.45 12.15 24.89
CA THR A 491 -23.27 11.76 25.67
C THR A 491 -21.99 12.48 25.22
N ALA A 492 -21.97 13.06 24.01
CA ALA A 492 -20.83 13.79 23.47
C ALA A 492 -20.83 15.24 23.97
N LYS A 493 -19.66 15.90 23.88
CA LYS A 493 -19.49 17.32 24.24
C LYS A 493 -18.84 18.06 23.10
N VAL A 494 -19.56 19.03 22.53
CA VAL A 494 -19.11 19.83 21.38
C VAL A 494 -19.26 21.31 21.75
N ASP A 495 -18.20 22.09 21.56
CA ASP A 495 -18.22 23.55 21.77
C ASP A 495 -19.06 24.24 20.68
N GLU A 496 -19.79 25.30 21.04
CA GLU A 496 -20.65 26.07 20.10
C GLU A 496 -19.90 26.63 18.88
N LYS A 497 -18.59 26.90 19.02
CA LYS A 497 -17.73 27.40 17.93
C LYS A 497 -17.33 26.33 16.92
N ALA A 498 -17.40 25.05 17.29
CA ALA A 498 -17.12 23.99 16.35
C ALA A 498 -18.19 23.98 15.25
N TYR A 499 -17.81 23.65 14.03
CA TYR A 499 -18.74 23.40 12.94
C TYR A 499 -18.94 21.89 12.80
N VAL A 500 -20.20 21.44 12.83
CA VAL A 500 -20.56 20.04 12.56
C VAL A 500 -21.54 20.05 11.41
N GLY A 501 -21.07 19.71 10.21
CA GLY A 501 -21.84 19.72 8.97
C GLY A 501 -23.03 18.73 9.00
N PRO A 502 -24.02 18.91 8.12
CA PRO A 502 -25.33 18.25 8.24
C PRO A 502 -25.28 16.72 8.21
N ASN A 503 -24.31 16.14 7.51
CA ASN A 503 -24.11 14.69 7.40
C ASN A 503 -23.08 14.14 8.40
N ALA A 504 -22.34 15.02 9.08
CA ALA A 504 -21.32 14.64 10.06
C ALA A 504 -21.97 14.25 11.40
N MET A 505 -21.27 13.43 12.17
CA MET A 505 -21.75 12.95 13.47
C MET A 505 -20.70 12.96 14.57
N VAL A 506 -21.12 13.37 15.77
CA VAL A 506 -20.33 13.25 16.99
C VAL A 506 -21.06 12.32 17.97
N LEU A 507 -20.45 11.18 18.29
CA LEU A 507 -21.06 10.06 19.00
C LEU A 507 -20.24 9.67 20.24
N GLY A 508 -20.77 8.74 21.05
CA GLY A 508 -20.09 8.23 22.24
C GLY A 508 -19.82 9.34 23.28
N ASN A 509 -18.65 9.29 23.92
CA ASN A 509 -18.17 10.31 24.87
C ASN A 509 -17.16 11.27 24.21
N ALA A 510 -17.21 11.43 22.88
CA ALA A 510 -16.27 12.28 22.16
C ALA A 510 -16.32 13.73 22.66
N MET A 511 -15.18 14.40 22.63
CA MET A 511 -15.00 15.78 23.08
C MET A 511 -14.41 16.62 21.94
N VAL A 512 -15.18 17.58 21.44
CA VAL A 512 -14.81 18.49 20.35
C VAL A 512 -14.72 19.92 20.88
N ARG A 513 -13.56 20.57 20.75
CA ARG A 513 -13.29 21.88 21.38
C ARG A 513 -12.61 22.89 20.46
N GLY A 514 -12.91 24.18 20.60
CA GLY A 514 -12.32 25.23 19.76
C GLY A 514 -13.03 25.39 18.41
N ASN A 515 -12.28 25.73 17.35
CA ASN A 515 -12.80 26.01 16.01
C ASN A 515 -12.72 24.77 15.09
N VAL A 516 -12.91 23.58 15.65
CA VAL A 516 -12.86 22.32 14.90
C VAL A 516 -13.96 22.31 13.84
N ARG A 517 -13.65 21.78 12.65
CA ARG A 517 -14.63 21.54 11.59
C ARG A 517 -14.79 20.05 11.37
N ILE A 518 -16.03 19.56 11.42
CA ILE A 518 -16.38 18.17 11.12
C ILE A 518 -17.38 18.20 9.96
N GLU A 519 -16.99 17.67 8.82
CA GLU A 519 -17.64 17.92 7.53
C GLU A 519 -17.83 16.62 6.73
N GLY A 520 -18.55 16.71 5.61
CA GLY A 520 -18.93 15.53 4.83
C GLY A 520 -19.70 14.51 5.68
N ASN A 521 -19.33 13.25 5.53
CA ASN A 521 -19.87 12.10 6.27
C ASN A 521 -18.95 11.66 7.43
N ALA A 522 -18.07 12.56 7.92
CA ALA A 522 -17.11 12.25 8.96
C ALA A 522 -17.78 11.88 10.30
N VAL A 523 -17.14 10.98 11.05
CA VAL A 523 -17.65 10.52 12.36
C VAL A 523 -16.56 10.61 13.42
N VAL A 524 -16.85 11.34 14.50
CA VAL A 524 -16.03 11.40 15.71
C VAL A 524 -16.76 10.67 16.83
N MET A 525 -16.16 9.62 17.38
CA MET A 525 -16.83 8.73 18.35
C MET A 525 -15.88 8.18 19.43
N GLY A 526 -16.38 7.29 20.29
CA GLY A 526 -15.61 6.72 21.39
C GLY A 526 -15.33 7.74 22.48
N ASN A 527 -14.09 7.81 22.96
CA ASN A 527 -13.58 8.84 23.88
C ASN A 527 -12.59 9.78 23.16
N ALA A 528 -12.71 9.92 21.84
CA ALA A 528 -11.81 10.75 21.05
C ALA A 528 -11.88 12.22 21.51
N VAL A 529 -10.73 12.90 21.44
CA VAL A 529 -10.62 14.33 21.73
C VAL A 529 -10.12 15.04 20.49
N VAL A 530 -10.94 15.92 19.92
CA VAL A 530 -10.59 16.76 18.76
C VAL A 530 -10.61 18.22 19.22
N LYS A 531 -9.52 18.97 18.98
CA LYS A 531 -9.41 20.36 19.45
C LYS A 531 -8.62 21.27 18.51
N GLY A 532 -8.65 22.57 18.76
CA GLY A 532 -7.87 23.55 17.99
C GLY A 532 -8.66 24.04 16.77
N ASN A 533 -8.04 23.98 15.60
CA ASN A 533 -8.61 24.28 14.30
C ASN A 533 -8.61 23.03 13.37
N ALA A 534 -8.58 21.83 13.94
CA ALA A 534 -8.49 20.60 13.17
C ALA A 534 -9.73 20.42 12.27
N THR A 535 -9.53 19.83 11.10
CA THR A 535 -10.60 19.52 10.14
C THR A 535 -10.72 18.01 9.96
N ILE A 536 -11.92 17.49 10.16
CA ILE A 536 -12.27 16.08 9.91
C ILE A 536 -13.33 16.06 8.80
N SER A 537 -13.03 15.48 7.64
CA SER A 537 -13.88 15.56 6.44
C SER A 537 -14.05 14.21 5.73
N GLY A 538 -14.75 14.20 4.59
CA GLY A 538 -14.99 12.99 3.80
C GLY A 538 -15.78 11.95 4.58
N TYR A 539 -15.31 10.71 4.59
CA TYR A 539 -15.81 9.57 5.36
C TYR A 539 -14.91 9.21 6.55
N ALA A 540 -14.02 10.12 6.97
CA ALA A 540 -13.04 9.83 8.02
C ALA A 540 -13.68 9.40 9.35
N ILE A 541 -12.99 8.52 10.09
CA ILE A 541 -13.40 8.09 11.43
C ILE A 541 -12.31 8.44 12.44
N VAL A 542 -12.69 9.18 13.49
CA VAL A 542 -11.85 9.38 14.69
C VAL A 542 -12.51 8.70 15.88
N THR A 543 -11.86 7.68 16.45
CA THR A 543 -12.46 6.83 17.51
C THR A 543 -11.45 6.41 18.58
N GLY A 544 -11.86 5.55 19.51
CA GLY A 544 -11.04 5.11 20.64
C GLY A 544 -10.75 6.26 21.61
N ASN A 545 -9.50 6.41 22.03
CA ASN A 545 -9.01 7.55 22.81
C ASN A 545 -8.09 8.46 21.97
N ALA A 546 -8.26 8.45 20.64
CA ALA A 546 -7.44 9.25 19.74
C ALA A 546 -7.50 10.74 20.09
N ARG A 547 -6.39 11.45 19.85
CA ARG A 547 -6.26 12.88 20.09
C ARG A 547 -5.84 13.57 18.81
N VAL A 548 -6.70 14.44 18.29
CA VAL A 548 -6.45 15.27 17.12
C VAL A 548 -6.46 16.74 17.55
N ALA A 549 -5.44 17.50 17.17
CA ALA A 549 -5.23 18.86 17.66
C ALA A 549 -4.68 19.81 16.57
N ASP A 550 -4.63 21.10 16.92
CA ASP A 550 -4.01 22.16 16.14
C ASP A 550 -4.67 22.33 14.77
N ASN A 551 -3.92 22.27 13.66
CA ASN A 551 -4.45 22.41 12.30
C ASN A 551 -4.45 21.07 11.53
N ALA A 552 -4.46 19.94 12.25
CA ALA A 552 -4.42 18.61 11.62
C ALA A 552 -5.64 18.38 10.70
N TYR A 553 -5.41 17.72 9.56
CA TYR A 553 -6.44 17.38 8.58
C TYR A 553 -6.61 15.86 8.49
N ILE A 554 -7.82 15.37 8.79
CA ILE A 554 -8.19 13.96 8.69
C ILE A 554 -9.32 13.84 7.66
N GLY A 555 -9.07 13.25 6.50
CA GLY A 555 -9.99 13.31 5.37
C GLY A 555 -10.26 11.97 4.68
N ASP A 556 -11.03 12.04 3.61
CA ASP A 556 -11.32 10.94 2.67
C ASP A 556 -11.83 9.70 3.41
N TYR A 557 -11.14 8.57 3.37
CA TYR A 557 -11.52 7.32 4.02
C TYR A 557 -10.63 6.99 5.24
N ALA A 558 -9.91 7.97 5.77
CA ALA A 558 -8.91 7.75 6.81
C ALA A 558 -9.52 7.31 8.14
N ILE A 559 -8.75 6.56 8.92
CA ILE A 559 -9.14 6.15 10.27
C ILE A 559 -8.05 6.46 11.28
N VAL A 560 -8.42 7.12 12.38
CA VAL A 560 -7.57 7.38 13.55
C VAL A 560 -8.21 6.77 14.80
N SER A 561 -7.52 5.84 15.44
CA SER A 561 -8.06 5.06 16.57
C SER A 561 -7.00 4.76 17.64
N GLY A 562 -7.35 3.99 18.66
CA GLY A 562 -6.49 3.67 19.79
C GLY A 562 -6.18 4.91 20.64
N ASN A 563 -4.92 5.15 20.96
CA ASN A 563 -4.43 6.35 21.65
C ASN A 563 -3.58 7.24 20.71
N ALA A 564 -3.82 7.16 19.39
CA ALA A 564 -3.04 7.88 18.39
C ALA A 564 -3.09 9.39 18.63
N LYS A 565 -2.01 10.09 18.28
CA LYS A 565 -1.86 11.54 18.49
C LYS A 565 -1.52 12.21 17.18
N ILE A 566 -2.41 13.05 16.69
CA ILE A 566 -2.25 13.81 15.45
C ILE A 566 -2.28 15.29 15.80
N SER A 567 -1.27 16.07 15.41
CA SER A 567 -1.10 17.47 15.82
C SER A 567 -0.41 18.33 14.75
N ASP A 568 -0.23 19.62 15.04
CA ASP A 568 0.33 20.62 14.14
C ASP A 568 -0.43 20.70 12.80
N ASN A 569 0.23 20.51 11.66
CA ASN A 569 -0.36 20.53 10.30
C ASN A 569 -0.38 19.13 9.65
N ALA A 570 -0.34 18.09 10.48
CA ALA A 570 -0.28 16.70 10.04
C ALA A 570 -1.53 16.31 9.25
N LYS A 571 -1.36 15.38 8.30
CA LYS A 571 -2.41 14.89 7.42
C LYS A 571 -2.58 13.39 7.56
N VAL A 572 -3.82 12.94 7.70
CA VAL A 572 -4.19 11.52 7.58
C VAL A 572 -5.34 11.44 6.60
N ILE A 573 -5.04 11.02 5.38
CA ILE A 573 -5.92 11.15 4.22
C ILE A 573 -6.01 9.83 3.44
N GLU A 574 -6.80 9.83 2.37
CA GLU A 574 -7.10 8.67 1.54
C GLU A 574 -7.58 7.51 2.43
N SER A 575 -7.00 6.32 2.33
CA SER A 575 -7.38 5.13 3.10
C SER A 575 -6.39 4.79 4.22
N ALA A 576 -5.64 5.76 4.74
CA ALA A 576 -4.66 5.52 5.81
C ALA A 576 -5.31 5.10 7.14
N TYR A 577 -4.61 4.29 7.93
CA TYR A 577 -5.04 3.89 9.28
C TYR A 577 -3.94 4.05 10.32
N VAL A 578 -4.26 4.85 11.33
CA VAL A 578 -3.39 5.18 12.45
C VAL A 578 -3.99 4.61 13.74
N TYR A 579 -3.23 3.77 14.43
CA TYR A 579 -3.70 3.04 15.61
C TYR A 579 -2.64 2.95 16.70
N GLY A 580 -3.05 2.57 17.91
CA GLY A 580 -2.15 2.37 19.04
C GLY A 580 -1.68 3.71 19.60
N ASN A 581 -0.39 3.87 19.89
CA ASN A 581 0.21 5.11 20.39
C ASN A 581 0.95 5.88 19.28
N TYR A 582 0.64 5.63 18.01
CA TYR A 582 1.34 6.26 16.88
C TYR A 582 1.16 7.78 16.88
N GLY A 583 2.24 8.52 16.64
CA GLY A 583 2.24 9.97 16.55
C GLY A 583 2.42 10.48 15.13
N ILE A 584 1.63 11.46 14.69
CA ILE A 584 1.86 12.18 13.44
C ILE A 584 1.80 13.68 13.74
N SER A 585 2.86 14.41 13.42
CA SER A 585 3.01 15.82 13.81
C SER A 585 3.73 16.64 12.73
N GLU A 586 3.91 17.93 12.97
CA GLU A 586 4.49 18.90 12.05
C GLU A 586 3.74 18.91 10.71
N ASN A 587 4.39 18.66 9.56
CA ASN A 587 3.76 18.62 8.24
C ASN A 587 3.77 17.20 7.64
N ALA A 588 3.88 16.17 8.48
CA ALA A 588 3.90 14.79 8.02
C ALA A 588 2.52 14.32 7.51
N THR A 589 2.54 13.40 6.56
CA THR A 589 1.34 12.84 5.92
C THR A 589 1.33 11.33 6.03
N ALA A 590 0.23 10.74 6.47
CA ALA A 590 -0.10 9.35 6.22
C ALA A 590 -1.22 9.30 5.17
N LYS A 591 -0.99 8.59 4.08
CA LYS A 591 -1.91 8.46 2.94
C LYS A 591 -1.88 7.05 2.33
N GLY A 592 -2.55 6.85 1.22
CA GLY A 592 -2.67 5.59 0.53
C GLY A 592 -3.40 4.55 1.37
N LEU A 593 -2.82 3.34 1.43
CA LEU A 593 -3.29 2.28 2.32
C LEU A 593 -2.43 2.18 3.58
N ALA A 594 -1.66 3.21 3.95
CA ALA A 594 -0.65 3.13 5.02
C ALA A 594 -1.23 2.63 6.36
N LEU A 595 -0.53 1.69 6.99
CA LEU A 595 -0.84 1.15 8.32
C LEU A 595 0.22 1.63 9.33
N CYS A 596 -0.15 2.64 10.11
CA CYS A 596 0.69 3.23 11.15
C CYS A 596 0.25 2.71 12.53
N LEU A 597 0.91 1.67 13.03
CA LEU A 597 0.53 0.89 14.21
C LEU A 597 1.60 0.91 15.32
N GLY A 598 1.23 0.47 16.52
CA GLY A 598 2.18 0.37 17.64
C GLY A 598 2.52 1.75 18.21
N SER A 599 3.80 2.08 18.34
CA SER A 599 4.28 3.33 18.98
C SER A 599 5.24 4.14 18.10
N GLY A 600 5.12 4.03 16.78
CA GLY A 600 5.94 4.77 15.83
C GLY A 600 5.54 6.24 15.72
N SER A 601 6.27 6.99 14.89
CA SER A 601 5.93 8.38 14.61
C SER A 601 6.37 8.86 13.22
N LEU A 602 5.50 9.67 12.60
CA LEU A 602 5.85 10.51 11.46
C LEU A 602 5.95 11.98 11.92
N SER A 603 6.99 12.70 11.50
CA SER A 603 7.13 14.14 11.77
C SER A 603 7.86 14.84 10.61
N GLY A 604 8.21 16.12 10.76
CA GLY A 604 8.82 16.90 9.69
C GLY A 604 7.91 16.98 8.47
N GLN A 605 8.39 16.40 7.37
CA GLN A 605 7.64 16.24 6.11
C GLN A 605 7.77 14.80 5.60
N ALA A 606 7.76 13.85 6.53
CA ALA A 606 7.64 12.43 6.19
C ALA A 606 6.29 12.16 5.53
N VAL A 607 6.28 11.31 4.50
CA VAL A 607 5.06 10.81 3.87
C VAL A 607 5.05 9.29 3.99
N ALA A 608 4.11 8.71 4.73
CA ALA A 608 3.87 7.27 4.70
C ALA A 608 2.73 6.98 3.70
N ASP A 609 2.95 6.07 2.76
CA ASP A 609 2.01 5.86 1.66
C ASP A 609 1.99 4.41 1.13
N GLY A 610 1.03 4.12 0.25
CA GLY A 610 0.93 2.87 -0.49
C GLY A 610 0.79 1.68 0.45
N ASP A 611 1.68 0.71 0.29
CA ASP A 611 1.75 -0.51 1.10
C ASP A 611 2.53 -0.34 2.43
N PHE A 612 2.80 0.90 2.89
CA PHE A 612 3.46 1.18 4.17
C PHE A 612 2.83 0.44 5.35
N TYR A 613 3.66 -0.23 6.16
CA TYR A 613 3.24 -0.84 7.42
C TYR A 613 4.34 -0.67 8.44
N ASP A 614 3.99 -0.14 9.61
CA ASP A 614 4.86 -0.06 10.78
C ASP A 614 4.10 -0.45 12.04
N ASP A 615 4.55 -1.49 12.73
CA ASP A 615 4.17 -1.84 14.10
C ASP A 615 5.39 -1.86 15.05
N SER A 616 6.55 -1.49 14.52
CA SER A 616 7.86 -1.65 15.15
C SER A 616 8.27 -0.47 16.03
N GLY A 617 7.57 0.66 15.91
CA GLY A 617 7.92 1.90 16.59
C GLY A 617 8.90 2.78 15.80
N ALA A 618 8.88 2.70 14.46
CA ALA A 618 9.79 3.47 13.62
C ALA A 618 9.54 5.00 13.77
N LYS A 619 10.61 5.79 13.62
CA LYS A 619 10.54 7.25 13.66
C LYS A 619 11.03 7.83 12.35
N ILE A 620 10.13 8.45 11.60
CA ILE A 620 10.37 8.90 10.23
C ILE A 620 10.08 10.39 10.19
N ASN A 621 11.03 11.20 9.72
CA ASN A 621 10.88 12.67 9.70
C ASN A 621 11.04 13.30 8.31
N LYS A 622 11.35 12.50 7.28
CA LYS A 622 11.56 13.00 5.92
C LYS A 622 11.35 11.97 4.82
N GLY A 623 10.99 12.50 3.66
CA GLY A 623 10.76 11.77 2.42
C GLY A 623 9.55 10.84 2.49
N THR A 624 9.19 10.28 1.35
CA THR A 624 8.15 9.24 1.30
C THR A 624 8.68 7.92 1.85
N VAL A 625 7.84 7.05 2.39
CA VAL A 625 8.15 5.69 2.82
C VAL A 625 6.96 4.79 2.49
N CYS A 626 7.25 3.63 1.90
CA CYS A 626 6.27 2.59 1.57
C CYS A 626 6.81 1.24 2.11
N GLY A 627 6.06 0.15 1.91
CA GLY A 627 6.47 -1.20 2.27
C GLY A 627 6.44 -1.51 3.77
N TYR A 628 6.71 -2.78 4.08
CA TYR A 628 6.74 -3.28 5.45
C TYR A 628 8.05 -2.93 6.18
N LEU A 629 7.93 -2.33 7.36
CA LEU A 629 9.03 -2.02 8.27
C LEU A 629 9.18 -3.04 9.39
N SER A 630 10.34 -3.69 9.47
CA SER A 630 10.78 -4.35 10.70
C SER A 630 11.60 -3.40 11.57
N ALA A 631 11.68 -3.72 12.87
CA ALA A 631 12.47 -2.99 13.87
C ALA A 631 13.96 -2.77 13.50
N THR A 632 14.50 -3.52 12.53
CA THR A 632 15.90 -3.45 12.07
C THR A 632 16.12 -2.49 10.91
N ASN A 633 15.07 -1.99 10.24
CA ASN A 633 15.19 -1.36 8.92
C ASN A 633 15.43 0.18 8.92
N ASN A 634 16.25 0.67 9.86
CA ASN A 634 16.52 2.10 10.02
C ASN A 634 17.53 2.69 9.00
N ALA A 635 18.20 1.87 8.18
CA ALA A 635 19.25 2.36 7.27
C ALA A 635 18.66 3.02 6.01
N TYR A 636 17.62 2.43 5.41
CA TYR A 636 17.03 2.96 4.18
C TYR A 636 16.22 4.24 4.42
N ILE A 637 15.49 4.35 5.55
CA ILE A 637 14.73 5.56 5.94
C ILE A 637 15.66 6.78 5.94
N ARG A 638 16.87 6.63 6.49
CA ARG A 638 17.84 7.73 6.58
C ARG A 638 18.35 8.23 5.23
N LYS A 639 18.29 7.39 4.19
CA LYS A 639 18.72 7.72 2.81
C LYS A 639 17.63 8.42 1.99
N ARG A 640 16.40 8.54 2.50
CA ARG A 640 15.31 9.14 1.73
C ARG A 640 15.63 10.59 1.35
N LYS A 641 15.52 10.86 0.04
CA LYS A 641 15.59 12.20 -0.53
C LYS A 641 14.30 12.94 -0.18
N GLN A 642 14.41 14.24 -0.06
CA GLN A 642 13.32 15.13 0.24
C GLN A 642 13.62 16.49 -0.37
N GLU A 643 12.67 17.01 -1.13
CA GLU A 643 12.63 18.40 -1.53
C GLU A 643 11.90 19.18 -0.42
N LYS A 644 12.45 20.33 0.00
CA LYS A 644 11.89 21.10 1.12
C LYS A 644 10.46 21.52 0.77
N GLY A 645 9.51 21.27 1.66
CA GLY A 645 8.13 21.73 1.49
C GLY A 645 7.31 20.95 0.46
N LEU A 646 7.93 20.16 -0.44
CA LEU A 646 7.21 19.40 -1.46
C LEU A 646 6.34 18.34 -0.79
N TYR A 647 5.07 18.27 -1.18
CA TYR A 647 4.17 17.22 -0.72
C TYR A 647 3.36 16.53 -1.81
N LEU A 648 3.19 17.16 -2.98
CA LEU A 648 2.63 16.54 -4.19
C LEU A 648 3.36 17.05 -5.44
N GLY A 649 3.53 16.21 -6.45
CA GLY A 649 3.99 16.66 -7.76
C GLY A 649 3.70 15.69 -8.91
N TYR A 650 3.55 16.23 -10.10
CA TYR A 650 3.36 15.46 -11.33
C TYR A 650 4.43 15.91 -12.32
N THR A 651 5.27 14.98 -12.77
CA THR A 651 6.39 15.29 -13.68
C THR A 651 6.14 14.87 -15.12
N PHE A 652 5.04 14.16 -15.39
CA PHE A 652 4.64 13.73 -16.73
C PHE A 652 5.71 12.98 -17.55
N ASP A 653 6.78 12.49 -16.91
CA ASP A 653 7.91 11.83 -17.57
C ASP A 653 7.55 10.53 -18.30
N VAL A 654 6.41 9.91 -17.96
CA VAL A 654 5.97 8.61 -18.47
C VAL A 654 4.54 8.69 -18.95
N ASP A 655 4.26 8.10 -20.11
CA ASP A 655 2.90 7.91 -20.62
C ASP A 655 2.13 6.92 -19.74
N GLY A 656 1.17 7.42 -18.97
CA GLY A 656 0.25 6.60 -18.17
C GLY A 656 -1.07 6.29 -18.88
N GLY A 657 -1.21 6.65 -20.17
CA GLY A 657 -2.47 6.57 -20.90
C GLY A 657 -3.51 7.53 -20.33
N LEU A 658 -4.52 7.01 -19.63
CA LEU A 658 -5.60 7.82 -19.06
C LEU A 658 -5.35 8.21 -17.59
N ILE A 659 -4.13 8.03 -17.10
CA ILE A 659 -3.69 8.49 -15.77
C ILE A 659 -2.35 9.22 -15.85
N ALA A 660 -2.11 10.13 -14.91
CA ALA A 660 -0.82 10.77 -14.70
C ALA A 660 -0.34 10.49 -13.26
N ASN A 661 0.84 9.89 -13.11
CA ASN A 661 1.34 9.47 -11.81
C ASN A 661 1.86 10.66 -10.98
N GLU A 662 1.60 10.62 -9.68
CA GLU A 662 2.17 11.54 -8.72
C GLU A 662 3.57 11.03 -8.30
N ILE A 663 4.53 11.95 -8.17
CA ILE A 663 5.89 11.65 -7.75
C ILE A 663 5.89 11.29 -6.28
N TYR A 664 6.24 10.05 -5.99
CA TYR A 664 6.34 9.52 -4.62
C TYR A 664 5.02 9.11 -3.98
N SER A 665 3.93 8.86 -4.74
CA SER A 665 2.75 8.27 -4.12
C SER A 665 1.96 7.25 -4.93
N SER A 666 0.99 6.65 -4.26
CA SER A 666 0.00 5.72 -4.79
C SER A 666 -1.18 6.40 -5.47
N THR A 667 -1.21 7.73 -5.46
CA THR A 667 -2.26 8.56 -6.06
C THR A 667 -1.91 8.86 -7.51
N CYS A 668 -2.88 8.78 -8.40
CA CYS A 668 -2.74 9.26 -9.77
C CYS A 668 -3.85 10.24 -10.12
N ALA A 669 -3.53 11.16 -11.03
CA ALA A 669 -4.50 12.05 -11.64
C ALA A 669 -5.16 11.38 -12.84
N ARG A 670 -6.37 11.81 -13.16
CA ARG A 670 -7.17 11.28 -14.27
C ARG A 670 -7.01 12.14 -15.51
N VAL A 671 -6.70 11.54 -16.66
CA VAL A 671 -6.52 12.27 -17.92
C VAL A 671 -7.75 12.11 -18.81
N PHE A 672 -8.30 13.24 -19.26
CA PHE A 672 -9.44 13.31 -20.16
C PHE A 672 -8.99 13.98 -21.45
N GLY A 673 -8.75 13.20 -22.51
CA GLY A 673 -8.47 13.71 -23.86
C GLY A 673 -7.10 14.36 -24.08
N ALA A 674 -6.47 14.94 -23.05
CA ALA A 674 -5.13 15.52 -23.14
C ALA A 674 -4.11 14.47 -23.58
N LYS A 675 -3.16 14.88 -24.43
CA LYS A 675 -2.25 13.95 -25.11
C LYS A 675 -0.87 14.01 -24.49
N TRP A 676 -0.33 12.85 -24.14
CA TRP A 676 1.06 12.73 -23.77
C TRP A 676 1.95 12.80 -25.03
N ILE A 677 3.00 13.62 -24.99
CA ILE A 677 3.95 13.80 -26.09
C ILE A 677 5.38 13.62 -25.56
N SER A 678 6.20 12.85 -26.28
CA SER A 678 7.62 12.67 -25.96
C SER A 678 8.47 13.84 -26.47
N ASP A 679 9.21 14.51 -25.60
CA ASP A 679 10.14 15.60 -25.92
C ASP A 679 11.60 15.21 -25.65
N GLY A 680 12.12 14.26 -26.43
CA GLY A 680 13.55 13.98 -26.49
C GLY A 680 14.19 13.22 -25.31
N MET A 681 13.49 13.04 -24.18
CA MET A 681 13.77 12.04 -23.12
C MET A 681 12.71 12.06 -22.00
N ASN A 682 12.03 13.19 -21.79
CA ASN A 682 10.90 13.36 -20.86
C ASN A 682 9.60 13.56 -21.65
N GLY A 683 8.46 13.48 -20.95
CA GLY A 683 7.13 13.63 -21.54
C GLY A 683 6.39 14.86 -21.04
N VAL A 684 5.46 15.36 -21.86
CA VAL A 684 4.59 16.49 -21.51
C VAL A 684 3.14 16.12 -21.80
N TYR A 685 2.19 16.75 -21.11
CA TYR A 685 0.79 16.72 -21.53
C TYR A 685 0.43 17.97 -22.33
N SER A 686 -0.11 17.75 -23.53
CA SER A 686 -0.56 18.79 -24.45
C SER A 686 -2.08 18.84 -24.52
N PHE A 687 -2.60 20.06 -24.59
CA PHE A 687 -4.01 20.43 -24.59
C PHE A 687 -4.28 21.30 -25.84
N ASP A 688 -5.34 20.99 -26.58
CA ASP A 688 -5.64 21.66 -27.85
C ASP A 688 -6.69 22.77 -27.76
N GLY A 689 -7.03 23.22 -26.55
CA GLY A 689 -8.09 24.22 -26.33
C GLY A 689 -9.51 23.69 -26.50
N SER A 690 -9.70 22.37 -26.53
CA SER A 690 -11.02 21.72 -26.50
C SER A 690 -11.24 20.97 -25.18
N PHE A 691 -12.23 20.06 -25.10
CA PHE A 691 -12.55 19.23 -23.93
C PHE A 691 -11.41 18.27 -23.57
N GLN A 692 -10.31 18.82 -23.07
CA GLN A 692 -9.09 18.15 -22.68
C GLN A 692 -8.64 18.70 -21.33
N TYR A 693 -8.49 17.82 -20.34
CA TYR A 693 -8.08 18.22 -19.00
C TYR A 693 -7.51 17.06 -18.22
N ILE A 694 -6.87 17.37 -17.10
CA ILE A 694 -6.42 16.39 -16.10
C ILE A 694 -7.11 16.72 -14.78
N SER A 695 -7.76 15.74 -14.14
CA SER A 695 -8.33 15.89 -12.80
C SER A 695 -7.35 15.40 -11.76
N LEU A 696 -7.00 16.28 -10.83
CA LEU A 696 -6.14 16.01 -9.69
C LEU A 696 -6.96 15.58 -8.48
N ASP A 697 -6.26 15.09 -7.47
CA ASP A 697 -6.83 14.81 -6.15
C ASP A 697 -7.00 16.12 -5.35
N ALA A 698 -8.06 16.19 -4.54
CA ALA A 698 -8.40 17.37 -3.74
C ALA A 698 -7.30 17.74 -2.72
N SER A 699 -6.42 16.80 -2.38
CA SER A 699 -5.34 17.04 -1.44
C SER A 699 -4.38 18.16 -1.84
N VAL A 700 -4.38 18.61 -3.11
CA VAL A 700 -3.64 19.80 -3.58
C VAL A 700 -3.95 21.07 -2.78
N LEU A 701 -5.09 21.13 -2.08
CA LEU A 701 -5.47 22.23 -1.19
C LEU A 701 -5.46 21.89 0.30
N TYR A 702 -5.01 20.72 0.76
CA TYR A 702 -5.06 20.38 2.21
C TYR A 702 -4.01 21.12 3.08
N THR A 703 -3.47 22.25 2.61
CA THR A 703 -2.47 23.06 3.31
C THR A 703 -2.93 24.52 3.46
N ASP A 704 -2.44 25.23 4.48
CA ASP A 704 -2.75 26.65 4.72
C ASP A 704 -1.76 27.60 4.02
N ASN A 705 -0.54 27.12 3.78
CA ASN A 705 0.47 27.76 2.94
C ASN A 705 0.66 26.91 1.69
N LEU A 706 0.73 27.53 0.52
CA LEU A 706 0.85 26.82 -0.76
C LEU A 706 1.82 27.54 -1.69
N GLN A 707 2.79 26.83 -2.24
CA GLN A 707 3.51 27.25 -3.44
C GLN A 707 3.26 26.24 -4.54
N ILE A 708 2.90 26.72 -5.73
CA ILE A 708 2.72 25.93 -6.94
C ILE A 708 3.85 26.30 -7.90
N LYS A 709 4.60 25.30 -8.34
CA LYS A 709 5.66 25.45 -9.34
C LYS A 709 5.31 24.63 -10.57
N MET A 710 5.27 25.24 -11.74
CA MET A 710 4.94 24.56 -12.99
C MET A 710 5.74 25.10 -14.16
N SER A 711 5.92 24.27 -15.18
CA SER A 711 6.47 24.67 -16.48
C SER A 711 5.36 24.60 -17.52
N VAL A 712 5.09 25.75 -18.16
CA VAL A 712 3.93 25.97 -19.05
C VAL A 712 4.42 26.46 -20.40
N LEU A 713 3.90 25.85 -21.47
CA LEU A 713 3.99 26.38 -22.82
C LEU A 713 2.57 26.78 -23.25
N TRP A 714 2.36 28.04 -23.59
CA TRP A 714 1.06 28.54 -24.04
C TRP A 714 1.07 28.73 -25.56
N ASP A 715 0.07 28.18 -26.26
CA ASP A 715 -0.02 28.25 -27.72
C ASP A 715 -0.56 29.59 -28.25
N GLY A 716 -0.91 30.53 -27.35
CA GLY A 716 -1.43 31.85 -27.70
C GLY A 716 -2.96 31.93 -27.68
N GLY A 717 -3.50 33.10 -28.01
CA GLY A 717 -4.94 33.39 -28.06
C GLY A 717 -5.37 34.64 -27.27
N ASP A 718 -6.59 35.12 -27.52
CA ASP A 718 -7.13 36.32 -26.86
C ASP A 718 -7.49 36.06 -25.38
N VAL A 719 -7.93 34.84 -25.06
CA VAL A 719 -8.19 34.35 -23.70
C VAL A 719 -7.42 33.05 -23.52
N GLY A 720 -6.53 33.00 -22.54
CA GLY A 720 -5.52 31.95 -22.40
C GLY A 720 -6.02 30.60 -21.85
N GLY A 721 -7.32 30.48 -21.54
CA GLY A 721 -7.87 29.34 -20.80
C GLY A 721 -7.28 29.18 -19.40
N ASN A 722 -7.79 28.24 -18.60
CA ASN A 722 -7.24 27.96 -17.27
C ASN A 722 -6.17 26.87 -17.34
N VAL A 723 -4.94 27.20 -16.93
CA VAL A 723 -3.87 26.21 -16.76
C VAL A 723 -4.20 25.28 -15.61
N PHE A 724 -4.68 25.82 -14.49
CA PHE A 724 -5.34 25.06 -13.43
C PHE A 724 -6.57 25.81 -12.92
N TYR A 725 -7.52 25.06 -12.36
CA TYR A 725 -8.69 25.56 -11.66
C TYR A 725 -9.02 24.65 -10.47
N PHE A 726 -9.02 25.21 -9.26
CA PHE A 726 -9.32 24.48 -8.03
C PHE A 726 -10.48 25.14 -7.28
N GLY A 727 -11.56 24.41 -7.02
CA GLY A 727 -12.74 24.85 -6.30
C GLY A 727 -14.03 24.77 -7.12
N GLY A 728 -15.07 25.45 -6.67
CA GLY A 728 -16.41 25.41 -7.26
C GLY A 728 -17.40 26.26 -6.47
N ASN A 729 -18.63 26.37 -6.96
CA ASN A 729 -19.71 27.07 -6.25
C ASN A 729 -19.36 28.52 -5.86
N GLY A 730 -18.57 29.20 -6.68
CA GLY A 730 -18.12 30.58 -6.46
C GLY A 730 -16.86 30.71 -5.58
N ALA A 731 -16.44 29.66 -4.88
CA ALA A 731 -15.20 29.63 -4.10
C ALA A 731 -14.12 28.85 -4.88
N TYR A 732 -13.10 29.54 -5.40
CA TYR A 732 -12.13 28.93 -6.30
C TYR A 732 -10.80 29.69 -6.35
N MET A 733 -9.79 29.05 -6.93
CA MET A 733 -8.58 29.67 -7.42
C MET A 733 -8.18 29.14 -8.79
N TYR A 734 -7.65 30.01 -9.64
CA TYR A 734 -7.15 29.58 -10.95
C TYR A 734 -6.00 30.44 -11.44
N PHE A 735 -5.20 29.89 -12.35
CA PHE A 735 -4.21 30.65 -13.12
C PHE A 735 -4.53 30.58 -14.62
N THR A 736 -4.39 31.71 -15.30
CA THR A 736 -4.53 31.84 -16.76
C THR A 736 -3.31 32.57 -17.34
N PRO A 737 -2.81 32.15 -18.53
CA PRO A 737 -1.67 32.79 -19.16
C PRO A 737 -2.03 34.13 -19.82
N SER A 738 -3.33 34.37 -20.07
CA SER A 738 -3.88 35.63 -20.58
C SER A 738 -5.34 35.76 -20.13
N GLY A 739 -5.56 36.53 -19.06
CA GLY A 739 -6.87 36.79 -18.45
C GLY A 739 -7.43 38.17 -18.80
N GLU A 740 -8.11 38.79 -17.85
CA GLU A 740 -8.73 40.11 -18.06
C GLU A 740 -7.66 41.17 -18.37
N GLY A 741 -7.81 41.88 -19.50
CA GLY A 741 -6.83 42.87 -19.94
C GLY A 741 -5.57 42.30 -20.63
N GLY A 742 -5.54 41.00 -20.95
CA GLY A 742 -4.44 40.38 -21.69
C GLY A 742 -3.17 40.20 -20.85
N VAL A 743 -3.33 39.93 -19.55
CA VAL A 743 -2.24 39.71 -18.59
C VAL A 743 -2.31 38.32 -17.98
N ALA A 744 -1.17 37.75 -17.61
CA ALA A 744 -1.16 36.50 -16.86
C ALA A 744 -1.58 36.78 -15.42
N GLU A 745 -2.56 36.04 -14.90
CA GLU A 745 -3.12 36.33 -13.58
C GLU A 745 -3.50 35.09 -12.78
N LEU A 746 -3.27 35.19 -11.47
CA LEU A 746 -3.86 34.32 -10.45
C LEU A 746 -5.13 34.99 -9.94
N VAL A 747 -6.23 34.26 -9.92
CA VAL A 747 -7.50 34.71 -9.36
C VAL A 747 -7.88 33.84 -8.17
N LEU A 748 -8.36 34.49 -7.10
CA LEU A 748 -8.84 33.89 -5.86
C LEU A 748 -10.24 34.41 -5.57
N SER A 749 -11.18 33.53 -5.23
CA SER A 749 -12.54 33.89 -4.85
C SER A 749 -13.01 33.04 -3.69
N ASP A 750 -13.64 33.65 -2.68
CA ASP A 750 -14.38 32.93 -1.63
C ASP A 750 -15.90 32.90 -1.93
N GLY A 751 -16.34 33.39 -3.09
CA GLY A 751 -17.74 33.52 -3.47
C GLY A 751 -18.38 34.86 -3.08
N GLU A 752 -17.73 35.66 -2.24
CA GLU A 752 -18.18 37.00 -1.86
C GLU A 752 -17.16 38.07 -2.29
N LYS A 753 -15.89 37.79 -2.08
CA LYS A 753 -14.74 38.61 -2.47
C LYS A 753 -13.96 37.88 -3.54
N MET A 754 -13.36 38.68 -4.43
CA MET A 754 -12.46 38.19 -5.46
C MET A 754 -11.22 39.07 -5.50
N GLN A 755 -10.06 38.43 -5.63
CA GLN A 755 -8.75 39.06 -5.69
C GLN A 755 -7.99 38.57 -6.93
N ARG A 756 -7.29 39.49 -7.57
CA ARG A 756 -6.40 39.22 -8.70
C ARG A 756 -4.97 39.58 -8.35
N ILE A 757 -4.04 38.70 -8.72
CA ILE A 757 -2.61 38.91 -8.63
C ILE A 757 -2.06 38.71 -10.04
N ALA A 758 -1.84 39.82 -10.74
CA ALA A 758 -1.62 39.84 -12.18
C ALA A 758 -0.27 40.43 -12.56
N SER A 759 0.32 39.95 -13.65
CA SER A 759 1.47 40.56 -14.31
C SER A 759 1.08 41.82 -15.10
N ASP A 760 2.05 42.43 -15.78
CA ASP A 760 1.86 43.53 -16.71
C ASP A 760 1.54 43.07 -18.15
N LYS A 761 1.67 41.78 -18.45
CA LYS A 761 1.49 41.18 -19.78
C LYS A 761 1.20 39.69 -19.73
N ALA A 762 0.57 39.15 -20.78
CA ALA A 762 0.38 37.71 -20.95
C ALA A 762 1.71 36.92 -20.93
N LEU A 763 1.62 35.60 -20.76
CA LEU A 763 2.75 34.71 -21.04
C LEU A 763 3.19 34.85 -22.50
N VAL A 764 4.47 34.60 -22.77
CA VAL A 764 4.98 34.63 -24.14
C VAL A 764 4.48 33.40 -24.87
N GLU A 765 3.80 33.62 -26.00
CA GLU A 765 3.30 32.57 -26.87
C GLU A 765 4.45 31.70 -27.42
N GLY A 766 4.27 30.38 -27.39
CA GLY A 766 5.20 29.40 -27.96
C GLY A 766 6.50 29.18 -27.18
N GLU A 767 6.65 29.77 -25.99
CA GLU A 767 7.83 29.58 -25.14
C GLU A 767 7.49 28.79 -23.87
N TRP A 768 8.41 27.89 -23.47
CA TRP A 768 8.36 27.27 -22.15
C TRP A 768 8.72 28.27 -21.07
N ILE A 769 7.81 28.50 -20.14
CA ILE A 769 7.97 29.46 -19.05
C ILE A 769 7.70 28.76 -17.71
N GLU A 770 8.64 28.93 -16.77
CA GLU A 770 8.42 28.54 -15.39
C GLU A 770 7.52 29.56 -14.69
N VAL A 771 6.42 29.09 -14.10
CA VAL A 771 5.48 29.89 -13.30
C VAL A 771 5.54 29.41 -11.86
N ILE A 772 5.75 30.34 -10.93
CA ILE A 772 5.71 30.08 -9.48
C ILE A 772 4.64 30.97 -8.86
N ILE A 773 3.64 30.34 -8.26
CA ILE A 773 2.59 30.99 -7.46
C ILE A 773 2.87 30.68 -6.00
N THR A 774 2.94 31.70 -5.15
CA THR A 774 3.20 31.54 -3.70
C THR A 774 2.09 32.21 -2.91
N LEU A 775 1.38 31.44 -2.10
CA LEU A 775 0.31 31.85 -1.18
C LEU A 775 0.74 31.42 0.22
N CYS A 776 1.63 32.20 0.85
CA CYS A 776 2.22 31.87 2.14
C CYS A 776 2.14 33.06 3.09
N ASP A 777 1.88 32.78 4.37
CA ASP A 777 1.91 33.75 5.46
C ASP A 777 1.03 34.99 5.20
N GLY A 778 -0.11 34.78 4.54
CA GLY A 778 -1.07 35.83 4.20
C GLY A 778 -0.67 36.70 3.00
N VAL A 779 0.35 36.31 2.24
CA VAL A 779 0.82 37.04 1.04
C VAL A 779 0.70 36.15 -0.19
N GLY A 780 0.22 36.74 -1.28
CA GLY A 780 0.19 36.15 -2.61
C GLY A 780 1.23 36.77 -3.53
N ALA A 781 2.01 35.95 -4.21
CA ALA A 781 3.01 36.37 -5.18
C ALA A 781 2.94 35.53 -6.46
N LEU A 782 3.14 36.19 -7.60
CA LEU A 782 3.25 35.58 -8.92
C LEU A 782 4.64 35.86 -9.48
N THR A 783 5.35 34.80 -9.86
CA THR A 783 6.66 34.84 -10.50
C THR A 783 6.58 34.15 -11.86
N ILE A 784 7.08 34.83 -12.89
CA ILE A 784 7.07 34.37 -14.27
C ILE A 784 8.51 34.41 -14.77
N GLY A 785 9.05 33.26 -15.17
CA GLY A 785 10.46 33.09 -15.48
C GLY A 785 11.34 33.41 -14.27
N ASP A 786 12.28 34.34 -14.42
CA ASP A 786 13.22 34.75 -13.38
C ASP A 786 12.74 35.94 -12.53
N LYS A 787 11.51 36.44 -12.77
CA LYS A 787 11.01 37.68 -12.15
C LYS A 787 9.72 37.46 -11.38
N ARG A 788 9.70 37.92 -10.12
CA ARG A 788 8.47 38.13 -9.35
C ARG A 788 7.75 39.35 -9.93
N VAL A 789 6.63 39.12 -10.61
CA VAL A 789 5.88 40.14 -11.36
C VAL A 789 4.80 40.81 -10.51
N ALA A 790 4.28 40.13 -9.48
CA ALA A 790 3.29 40.68 -8.57
C ALA A 790 3.45 40.11 -7.15
N CYS A 791 3.09 40.91 -6.14
CA CYS A 791 3.14 40.53 -4.72
C CYS A 791 2.22 41.44 -3.90
N SER A 792 1.23 40.88 -3.22
CA SER A 792 0.27 41.62 -2.40
C SER A 792 -0.26 40.79 -1.22
N GLU A 793 -0.78 41.48 -0.20
CA GLU A 793 -1.48 40.81 0.90
C GLU A 793 -2.76 40.12 0.39
N LEU A 794 -3.10 38.98 0.97
CA LEU A 794 -4.28 38.21 0.64
C LEU A 794 -5.52 38.77 1.33
N SER A 795 -6.44 39.28 0.53
CA SER A 795 -7.82 39.60 0.93
C SER A 795 -8.77 38.39 0.88
N VAL A 796 -8.36 37.35 0.14
CA VAL A 796 -9.00 36.02 0.09
C VAL A 796 -7.91 34.98 0.36
N SER A 797 -8.03 34.23 1.46
CA SER A 797 -7.07 33.21 1.86
C SER A 797 -7.45 31.82 1.38
N LEU A 798 -6.51 30.86 1.41
CA LEU A 798 -6.81 29.45 1.15
C LEU A 798 -7.83 28.88 2.14
N ALA A 799 -7.80 29.32 3.40
CA ALA A 799 -8.77 28.87 4.40
C ALA A 799 -10.20 29.32 4.03
N ASP A 800 -10.36 30.52 3.46
CA ASP A 800 -11.66 31.04 3.03
C ASP A 800 -12.24 30.17 1.91
N ILE A 801 -11.41 29.80 0.92
CA ILE A 801 -11.80 28.92 -0.19
C ILE A 801 -12.17 27.52 0.32
N LYS A 802 -11.24 26.88 1.05
CA LYS A 802 -11.41 25.49 1.55
C LYS A 802 -12.62 25.31 2.44
N SER A 803 -13.05 26.35 3.14
CA SER A 803 -14.22 26.29 4.01
C SER A 803 -15.56 26.15 3.26
N LYS A 804 -15.54 26.28 1.93
CA LYS A 804 -16.72 26.32 1.04
C LYS A 804 -16.69 25.29 -0.09
N ILE A 805 -15.62 24.51 -0.20
CA ILE A 805 -15.44 23.47 -1.23
C ILE A 805 -15.19 22.11 -0.57
N ASP A 806 -15.42 21.03 -1.31
CA ASP A 806 -15.13 19.66 -0.90
C ASP A 806 -14.36 18.88 -1.98
N ALA A 807 -14.20 17.57 -1.79
CA ALA A 807 -13.42 16.72 -2.68
C ALA A 807 -14.11 16.44 -4.03
N THR A 808 -15.39 16.78 -4.19
CA THR A 808 -16.17 16.59 -5.42
C THR A 808 -16.16 17.80 -6.35
N ASP A 809 -15.71 18.95 -5.85
CA ASP A 809 -15.48 20.17 -6.63
C ASP A 809 -14.35 19.99 -7.66
N ALA A 810 -14.13 20.99 -8.52
CA ALA A 810 -13.16 20.91 -9.59
C ALA A 810 -11.72 21.01 -9.07
N TYR A 811 -10.86 20.06 -9.46
CA TYR A 811 -9.41 20.14 -9.24
C TYR A 811 -8.67 19.87 -10.56
N TYR A 812 -8.79 20.80 -11.51
CA TYR A 812 -8.44 20.54 -12.90
C TYR A 812 -7.14 21.22 -13.33
N LEU A 813 -6.46 20.57 -14.28
CA LEU A 813 -5.47 21.17 -15.17
C LEU A 813 -6.05 21.24 -16.58
N GLY A 814 -5.81 22.37 -17.26
CA GLY A 814 -6.19 22.57 -18.66
C GLY A 814 -7.66 22.95 -18.91
N ARG A 815 -8.46 23.14 -17.85
CA ARG A 815 -9.83 23.67 -17.95
C ARG A 815 -10.23 24.51 -16.74
N GLY A 816 -11.26 25.34 -16.92
CA GLY A 816 -12.02 26.00 -15.85
C GLY A 816 -13.23 25.16 -15.37
N GLU A 817 -14.07 25.76 -14.54
CA GLU A 817 -15.34 25.16 -14.09
C GLU A 817 -16.33 25.01 -15.25
N ALA A 818 -16.50 26.07 -16.05
CA ALA A 818 -17.38 26.07 -17.21
C ALA A 818 -16.75 25.37 -18.42
N ASP A 819 -17.59 24.74 -19.25
CA ASP A 819 -17.19 23.98 -20.45
C ASP A 819 -16.79 24.90 -21.65
N ASP A 820 -16.32 26.11 -21.38
CA ASP A 820 -15.86 27.08 -22.38
C ASP A 820 -14.46 27.66 -22.08
N SER A 821 -13.86 27.32 -20.94
CA SER A 821 -12.52 27.76 -20.57
C SER A 821 -11.53 26.60 -20.66
N TYR A 822 -10.97 26.36 -21.85
CA TYR A 822 -9.96 25.33 -22.09
C TYR A 822 -8.61 25.92 -22.44
N PHE A 823 -7.56 25.33 -21.89
CA PHE A 823 -6.18 25.73 -22.16
C PHE A 823 -5.69 25.13 -23.48
N ALA A 824 -5.04 25.95 -24.30
CA ALA A 824 -4.30 25.54 -25.48
C ALA A 824 -2.80 25.70 -25.20
N GLY A 825 -2.07 24.59 -25.16
CA GLY A 825 -0.66 24.59 -24.77
C GLY A 825 -0.19 23.25 -24.22
N SER A 826 0.89 23.27 -23.45
CA SER A 826 1.47 22.08 -22.83
C SER A 826 1.98 22.32 -21.41
N LEU A 827 1.98 21.26 -20.60
CA LEU A 827 2.56 21.21 -19.26
C LEU A 827 3.64 20.12 -19.19
N ASP A 828 4.81 20.50 -18.68
CA ASP A 828 5.94 19.58 -18.44
C ASP A 828 5.91 19.03 -17.01
N TYR A 829 5.64 19.88 -16.02
CA TYR A 829 5.39 19.42 -14.66
C TYR A 829 4.53 20.42 -13.87
N ILE A 830 3.95 19.95 -12.77
CA ILE A 830 3.36 20.79 -11.73
C ILE A 830 3.64 20.20 -10.35
N LYS A 831 4.11 21.03 -9.42
CA LYS A 831 4.50 20.64 -8.06
C LYS A 831 3.91 21.56 -7.01
N PHE A 832 3.51 20.99 -5.89
CA PHE A 832 2.82 21.66 -4.79
C PHE A 832 3.64 21.54 -3.50
N TYR A 833 3.84 22.68 -2.84
CA TYR A 833 4.65 22.80 -1.64
C TYR A 833 3.81 23.44 -0.53
N PHE A 834 3.93 22.96 0.71
CA PHE A 834 3.27 23.56 1.88
C PHE A 834 4.06 24.74 2.49
N ASP A 835 5.15 25.16 1.84
CA ASP A 835 6.06 26.21 2.30
C ASP A 835 6.53 27.04 1.08
N ASN A 836 7.07 28.23 1.32
CA ASN A 836 7.77 29.05 0.33
C ASN A 836 9.14 28.41 0.00
N ALA A 837 9.11 27.26 -0.69
CA ALA A 837 10.26 26.41 -0.95
C ALA A 837 11.28 27.07 -1.89
N ALA A 838 10.82 27.80 -2.90
CA ALA A 838 11.64 28.57 -3.82
C ALA A 838 12.19 29.87 -3.21
N THR A 839 11.91 30.16 -1.93
CA THR A 839 12.41 31.34 -1.21
C THR A 839 12.08 32.66 -1.92
N VAL A 840 10.87 32.75 -2.48
CA VAL A 840 10.37 33.96 -3.14
C VAL A 840 10.30 35.07 -2.09
N ASP A 841 10.80 36.27 -2.40
CA ASP A 841 10.59 37.43 -1.55
C ASP A 841 9.07 37.68 -1.43
N LEU A 842 8.55 37.86 -0.22
CA LEU A 842 7.14 38.11 0.06
C LEU A 842 6.90 39.53 0.58
N THR A 843 7.89 40.41 0.48
CA THR A 843 7.69 41.84 0.75
C THR A 843 6.71 42.41 -0.30
N PRO A 844 5.56 43.01 0.09
CA PRO A 844 4.63 43.60 -0.87
C PRO A 844 5.30 44.66 -1.72
N LEU A 845 4.98 44.72 -3.01
CA LEU A 845 5.46 45.79 -3.88
C LEU A 845 4.78 47.10 -3.47
N ALA A 846 5.54 48.19 -3.38
CA ALA A 846 4.97 49.51 -3.10
C ALA A 846 3.90 49.82 -4.14
N ALA A 847 2.73 50.30 -3.70
CA ALA A 847 1.66 50.72 -4.60
C ALA A 847 2.22 51.75 -5.59
N VAL A 848 2.20 51.45 -6.88
CA VAL A 848 2.42 52.45 -7.91
C VAL A 848 1.20 53.35 -7.87
N ASP A 849 1.39 54.58 -7.40
CA ASP A 849 0.39 55.63 -7.42
C ASP A 849 0.00 55.90 -8.88
N THR A 850 -1.08 55.28 -9.35
CA THR A 850 -1.69 55.60 -10.65
C THR A 850 -2.52 56.87 -10.46
N GLY A 851 -1.82 57.99 -10.34
CA GLY A 851 -2.41 59.31 -10.18
C GLY A 851 -3.12 59.77 -11.45
N GLU A 852 -4.42 59.49 -11.57
CA GLU A 852 -5.35 60.32 -12.33
C GLU A 852 -6.41 60.89 -11.37
N GLY A 853 -6.21 62.14 -10.99
CA GLY A 853 -7.14 62.93 -10.18
C GLY A 853 -6.91 64.41 -10.42
N VAL A 854 -7.76 65.00 -11.26
CA VAL A 854 -7.76 66.41 -11.64
C VAL A 854 -8.03 67.31 -10.43
N ASP A 855 -7.03 68.13 -10.12
CA ASP A 855 -7.04 69.56 -9.75
C ASP A 855 -8.17 70.12 -8.85
N THR A 856 -7.80 70.56 -7.63
CA THR A 856 -8.25 71.86 -7.09
C THR A 856 -7.19 72.46 -6.16
N ASP A 857 -6.70 73.63 -6.56
CA ASP A 857 -6.02 74.69 -5.82
C ASP A 857 -6.09 74.64 -4.28
N THR A 858 -4.93 74.81 -3.63
CA THR A 858 -4.65 76.01 -2.81
C THR A 858 -3.17 76.06 -2.43
N ALA A 859 -2.56 77.21 -2.69
CA ALA A 859 -1.19 77.54 -2.36
C ALA A 859 -0.94 77.61 -0.85
N ASP A 860 0.22 77.11 -0.40
CA ASP A 860 0.98 77.80 0.64
C ASP A 860 2.48 77.53 0.51
N THR A 861 3.24 78.57 0.82
CA THR A 861 4.67 78.76 0.60
C THR A 861 5.50 78.33 1.81
N SER A 862 6.67 77.71 1.60
CA SER A 862 7.95 78.12 2.21
C SER A 862 9.10 77.13 1.93
N ASP A 863 10.14 77.65 1.28
CA ASP A 863 11.59 77.44 1.43
C ASP A 863 12.09 76.30 2.36
N GLU A 864 13.03 75.47 1.86
CA GLU A 864 14.47 75.68 2.10
C GLU A 864 15.37 74.64 1.40
N ASN A 865 16.51 75.16 0.92
CA ASN A 865 17.67 74.52 0.30
C ASN A 865 18.23 73.27 1.01
N SER A 866 18.70 72.28 0.23
CA SER A 866 20.14 71.98 0.15
C SER A 866 20.51 71.07 -1.03
N GLU A 867 21.37 71.58 -1.91
CA GLU A 867 22.13 70.84 -2.92
C GLU A 867 23.13 69.86 -2.28
N ASN A 868 23.33 68.66 -2.86
CA ASN A 868 24.67 68.25 -3.34
C ASN A 868 24.68 67.00 -4.26
N LYS A 869 24.99 67.27 -5.54
CA LYS A 869 25.86 66.59 -6.52
C LYS A 869 26.20 65.09 -6.42
N ASP A 870 25.81 64.38 -7.48
CA ASP A 870 26.64 63.62 -8.44
C ASP A 870 28.15 63.47 -8.12
N ASN A 871 28.68 62.23 -8.11
CA ASN A 871 29.17 61.55 -9.33
C ASN A 871 29.93 60.23 -9.05
N SER A 872 29.55 59.23 -9.83
CA SER A 872 30.31 58.15 -10.47
C SER A 872 31.86 58.12 -10.39
N THR A 873 32.38 56.89 -10.22
CA THR A 873 33.60 56.27 -10.82
C THR A 873 34.85 56.06 -9.93
N LEU A 874 35.15 54.79 -9.60
CA LEU A 874 36.44 54.05 -9.77
C LEU A 874 36.33 52.71 -9.00
N ILE A 875 36.00 51.56 -9.60
CA ILE A 875 36.91 50.67 -10.33
C ILE A 875 38.39 50.90 -9.96
N ILE A 876 38.89 50.15 -8.98
CA ILE A 876 40.27 49.59 -8.79
C ILE A 876 40.34 49.09 -7.34
N VAL A 877 39.73 47.92 -7.04
CA VAL A 877 40.07 47.08 -5.86
C VAL A 877 39.81 45.58 -6.14
N LEU A 878 38.95 45.22 -7.09
CA LEU A 878 38.50 43.82 -7.30
C LEU A 878 39.36 42.96 -8.24
N LEU A 879 40.66 43.25 -8.41
CA LEU A 879 41.54 42.51 -9.34
C LEU A 879 42.82 41.92 -8.73
N ALA A 880 42.89 41.73 -7.41
CA ALA A 880 44.09 41.19 -6.74
C ALA A 880 43.87 39.89 -5.93
N MET A 881 42.67 39.28 -5.89
CA MET A 881 42.42 38.07 -5.08
C MET A 881 42.13 36.79 -5.87
N SER A 882 42.24 36.80 -7.21
CA SER A 882 41.86 35.64 -8.04
C SER A 882 43.04 34.76 -8.50
N ILE A 883 44.28 35.13 -8.19
CA ILE A 883 45.49 34.41 -8.67
C ILE A 883 46.11 33.50 -7.60
N VAL A 884 45.83 33.74 -6.31
CA VAL A 884 46.41 32.94 -5.20
C VAL A 884 45.61 31.65 -4.93
N VAL A 885 44.30 31.64 -5.21
CA VAL A 885 43.43 30.49 -4.93
C VAL A 885 43.59 29.38 -5.98
N LEU A 886 43.85 29.72 -7.24
CA LEU A 886 44.09 28.74 -8.31
C LEU A 886 45.43 28.00 -8.18
N ALA A 887 46.46 28.63 -7.58
CA ALA A 887 47.77 28.00 -7.37
C ALA A 887 47.75 26.95 -6.23
N LEU A 888 46.89 27.12 -5.22
CA LEU A 888 46.79 26.20 -4.08
C LEU A 888 45.99 24.93 -4.40
N VAL A 889 44.98 25.03 -5.28
CA VAL A 889 44.17 23.88 -5.72
C VAL A 889 44.97 22.94 -6.63
N ALA A 890 45.88 23.46 -7.46
CA ALA A 890 46.75 22.64 -8.31
C ALA A 890 47.79 21.82 -7.51
N ILE A 891 48.30 22.37 -6.40
CA ILE A 891 49.27 21.68 -5.52
C ILE A 891 48.59 20.56 -4.71
N ALA A 892 47.34 20.74 -4.30
CA ALA A 892 46.57 19.72 -3.58
C ALA A 892 46.21 18.51 -4.46
N LEU A 893 45.84 18.74 -5.73
CA LEU A 893 45.56 17.68 -6.70
C LEU A 893 46.82 16.87 -7.10
N TYR A 894 47.98 17.53 -7.19
CA TYR A 894 49.25 16.84 -7.48
C TYR A 894 49.71 15.92 -6.33
N MET A 895 49.46 16.31 -5.07
CA MET A 895 49.79 15.49 -3.90
C MET A 895 48.85 14.28 -3.70
N PHE A 896 47.59 14.39 -4.14
CA PHE A 896 46.62 13.28 -4.08
C PHE A 896 46.99 12.14 -5.05
N VAL A 897 47.41 12.49 -6.29
CA VAL A 897 47.81 11.51 -7.31
C VAL A 897 49.12 10.78 -6.97
N LEU A 898 50.03 11.41 -6.21
CA LEU A 898 51.25 10.76 -5.72
C LEU A 898 51.00 9.79 -4.54
N LYS A 899 49.87 9.92 -3.84
CA LYS A 899 49.50 9.06 -2.71
C LYS A 899 48.84 7.74 -3.16
N GLU A 900 48.11 7.75 -4.28
CA GLU A 900 47.57 6.51 -4.85
C GLU A 900 48.63 5.67 -5.60
N LYS A 901 49.62 6.30 -6.25
CA LYS A 901 50.70 5.57 -6.93
C LYS A 901 51.72 4.86 -6.00
N ARG A 902 51.57 4.97 -4.68
CA ARG A 902 52.38 4.22 -3.69
C ARG A 902 51.67 3.02 -3.06
N LYS A 903 50.43 2.70 -3.48
CA LYS A 903 49.67 1.57 -2.92
C LYS A 903 49.68 0.30 -3.79
N ASP A 904 50.15 0.37 -5.04
CA ASP A 904 50.16 -0.75 -6.00
C ASP A 904 51.54 -1.42 -6.19
N ASN A 905 52.44 -1.36 -5.21
CA ASN A 905 53.71 -2.08 -5.26
C ASN A 905 54.04 -2.74 -3.91
N SER A 906 53.29 -3.79 -3.55
CA SER A 906 53.78 -4.90 -2.72
C SER A 906 52.78 -6.08 -2.76
N GLU A 907 52.96 -6.97 -3.73
CA GLU A 907 52.47 -8.36 -3.63
C GLU A 907 53.50 -9.25 -2.91
N ASN A 908 52.98 -10.30 -2.26
CA ASN A 908 53.61 -11.56 -1.86
C ASN A 908 54.46 -11.65 -0.57
N SER A 909 53.90 -12.34 0.44
CA SER A 909 54.43 -13.61 1.01
C SER A 909 53.48 -14.15 2.10
N SER A 910 52.90 -15.34 1.92
CA SER A 910 53.19 -16.60 2.63
C SER A 910 52.49 -16.81 3.99
N GLU A 911 51.77 -17.93 4.09
CA GLU A 911 51.63 -18.88 5.22
C GLU A 911 51.85 -18.37 6.66
N ASP A 912 50.87 -18.56 7.57
CA ASP A 912 50.82 -19.70 8.51
C ASP A 912 49.79 -19.46 9.64
N LYS A 913 49.14 -20.56 10.02
CA LYS A 913 48.40 -20.90 11.26
C LYS A 913 48.36 -19.88 12.43
N GLN A 914 47.15 -19.54 12.88
CA GLN A 914 46.53 -20.09 14.11
C GLN A 914 45.04 -19.71 14.21
#